data_AF-A0A1V6ABL3-F1
#
_entry.id   AF-A0A1V6ABL3-F1
#
_cell.length_a   1.000
_cell.length_b   1.000
_cell.length_c   1.000
_cell.angle_alpha   90.00
_cell.angle_beta   90.00
_cell.angle_gamma   90.00
#
_symmetry.space_group_name_H-M   'P 1'
#
loop_
_entity.id
_entity.type
_entity.pdbx_description
1 polymer ?
#
loop_
_entity_poly.entity_id
_entity_poly.type
_entity_poly.pdbx_seq_one_letter_code
_entity_poly.pdbx_strand_id
1 'polypeptide(L)'
;MNSKNKNYNTYSIRSLVAWILMAIFLVGIPAVLSFFAINRYFTMDEQNSLFDYKMRHQQLINNAKQAKNEEDFFGRFFYENFAKLGSKNITVGPLITWMHNQKKAFDNEIDFIVWNSSGKIQDKTFETEYNEAEWKSVHDILLYYAPYFASNGIHYSKLRGRVDLDRSKKILGPQIIEDALVGTRDAVSFSLAWADSAMQKPPFAAYALENAMVLIFFNYDIFKNFTSLKYIVKNSKNTYPDISVGIVDCRDNKKNLWVNNKSLDDIFDNTLIENFEKLKSDFVLDPDRYYGYSYISPEFRFITSVKRKYSDKIINLYSLFGAVIYGLVMLPFLFYTWRSIVYKIPGKFSIRLKLAFLFWFSTGIPLVAMIMISNEHNIHKRHVLISSAQNMTNDALKSYDRKFRSFLKNICFDLDKFYKKWGEHVKKNGFDKQFNSDSMKYLIDNMYVDKSYVIGSETSYVGSSDGFIYYKGSIDNPVLDKEKSTFNRTLSKYAYDELKLLNLVAKKIIGDLNRKELPRHLVARLELVAESLLQLNFIEITNGLMTNVDDIKPWGFEKNINMTYFKFVPVHTPDKLDYALVCLWLGNRLQADFLKTSLFDANRNEHNIKLVVYNLATREFFGNIKDENDVLIDYVKKTGKSQSEEIEFINYNGQDYVIVAFNGEYLNAYRLIGLYPIKNAEKIIGKQKTELTLYVLLNTVLAISLAQILAKSFLEPLSELQKGAIAIENRDFSHRITNLDKDEFGEVGNIFNNIMVGLAEVETAKVVQESLFPKESFFHNSFAVYGKSIAMSAIGGDYFDYFQINDKYFAALIGDVAGHGIGAALIMAMAKAGILCSEEYQNSPEKILNLLHQLILQSKNKQQRKIMTFQYVVFNSEEGKALYANAGGCSPYIYRKKTNEVEELKFASPVLGAFKKTVYTEKSFELEQGDAVIFYSDGIIESRNTAGEDLGYSQFQKIIADSYDINPALFYNNIYNKYKLHTENNDPEDDMTLVILVFNNNLVANEAEKEKNGKQII
;
A
#
# COMPACT_ATOMS: atom_id res chain seq x y z
N MET A 1 -55.43 -33.87 28.21
CA MET A 1 -54.57 -34.99 28.67
C MET A 1 -53.67 -35.42 27.52
N ASN A 2 -52.41 -35.72 27.85
CA ASN A 2 -51.35 -36.36 27.05
C ASN A 2 -50.57 -35.57 25.98
N SER A 3 -49.57 -34.85 26.51
CA SER A 3 -48.14 -34.96 26.17
C SER A 3 -47.70 -35.15 24.71
N LYS A 4 -47.28 -34.04 24.08
CA LYS A 4 -46.16 -34.04 23.13
C LYS A 4 -45.21 -32.87 23.44
N ASN A 5 -44.54 -32.96 24.59
CA ASN A 5 -43.26 -32.28 24.80
C ASN A 5 -42.18 -33.14 24.14
N LYS A 6 -41.90 -32.92 22.86
CA LYS A 6 -40.75 -33.52 22.17
C LYS A 6 -39.55 -32.56 22.24
N ASN A 7 -38.56 -32.98 23.02
CA ASN A 7 -37.12 -32.76 22.86
C ASN A 7 -36.62 -31.32 22.64
N TYR A 8 -36.30 -30.64 23.73
CA TYR A 8 -35.33 -29.54 23.70
C TYR A 8 -33.90 -30.09 23.57
N ASN A 9 -33.18 -29.61 22.54
CA ASN A 9 -31.73 -29.38 22.48
C ASN A 9 -30.78 -30.51 22.91
N THR A 10 -30.59 -31.54 22.08
CA THR A 10 -29.24 -32.10 21.92
C THR A 10 -28.54 -31.34 20.81
N TYR A 11 -27.70 -30.37 21.19
CA TYR A 11 -26.82 -29.68 20.25
C TYR A 11 -25.97 -30.73 19.53
N SER A 12 -26.05 -30.80 18.20
CA SER A 12 -25.14 -31.69 17.49
C SER A 12 -23.73 -31.12 17.60
N ILE A 13 -22.78 -31.91 18.09
CA ILE A 13 -21.37 -31.54 18.15
C ILE A 13 -20.90 -31.01 16.78
N ARG A 14 -21.43 -31.57 15.68
CA ARG A 14 -21.16 -31.14 14.31
C ARG A 14 -21.54 -29.67 14.03
N SER A 15 -22.71 -29.21 14.47
CA SER A 15 -23.16 -27.82 14.26
C SER A 15 -22.34 -26.82 15.09
N LEU A 16 -21.92 -27.23 16.28
CA LEU A 16 -21.04 -26.42 17.12
C LEU A 16 -19.64 -26.29 16.49
N VAL A 17 -19.06 -27.41 16.05
CA VAL A 17 -17.77 -27.43 15.36
C VAL A 17 -17.80 -26.61 14.06
N ALA A 18 -18.87 -26.73 13.26
CA ALA A 18 -19.04 -25.95 12.04
C ALA A 18 -19.09 -24.44 12.32
N TRP A 19 -19.82 -24.02 13.37
CA TRP A 19 -19.87 -22.61 13.75
C TRP A 19 -18.51 -22.12 14.28
N ILE A 20 -17.79 -22.91 15.08
CA ILE A 20 -16.45 -22.56 15.57
C ILE A 20 -15.48 -22.37 14.40
N LEU A 21 -15.47 -23.30 13.43
CA LEU A 21 -14.65 -23.16 12.22
C LEU A 21 -15.01 -21.89 11.46
N MET A 22 -16.31 -21.62 11.25
CA MET A 22 -16.77 -20.40 10.60
C MET A 22 -16.30 -19.14 11.33
N ALA A 23 -16.44 -19.10 12.66
CA ALA A 23 -15.99 -17.97 13.48
C ALA A 23 -14.47 -17.76 13.38
N ILE A 24 -13.68 -18.84 13.36
CA ILE A 24 -12.23 -18.77 13.16
C ILE A 24 -11.88 -18.20 11.78
N PHE A 25 -12.49 -18.70 10.70
CA PHE A 25 -12.15 -18.26 9.34
C PHE A 25 -12.67 -16.86 8.99
N LEU A 26 -13.85 -16.47 9.48
CA LEU A 26 -14.46 -15.18 9.16
C LEU A 26 -14.10 -14.05 10.12
N VAL A 27 -13.77 -14.39 11.37
CA VAL A 27 -13.46 -13.39 12.39
C VAL A 27 -12.04 -13.56 12.91
N GLY A 28 -11.64 -14.76 13.29
CA GLY A 28 -10.31 -15.03 13.85
C GLY A 28 -9.17 -14.66 12.90
N ILE A 29 -9.10 -15.28 11.72
CA ILE A 29 -8.02 -15.06 10.75
C ILE A 29 -7.98 -13.59 10.30
N PRO A 30 -9.10 -12.94 9.90
CA PRO A 30 -9.04 -11.54 9.50
C PRO A 30 -8.73 -10.58 10.66
N ALA A 31 -9.09 -10.91 11.91
CA ALA A 31 -8.67 -10.13 13.07
C ALA A 31 -7.15 -10.22 13.27
N VAL A 32 -6.57 -11.41 13.09
CA VAL A 32 -5.11 -11.62 13.12
C VAL A 32 -4.43 -10.88 11.95
N LEU A 33 -5.00 -10.93 10.74
CA LEU A 33 -4.49 -10.16 9.60
C LEU A 33 -4.56 -8.66 9.87
N SER A 34 -5.66 -8.18 10.47
CA SER A 34 -5.82 -6.77 10.86
C SER A 34 -4.80 -6.35 11.90
N PHE A 35 -4.49 -7.23 12.86
CA PHE A 35 -3.40 -7.03 13.82
C PHE A 35 -2.07 -6.83 13.08
N PHE A 36 -1.68 -7.76 12.20
CA PHE A 36 -0.41 -7.66 11.46
C PHE A 36 -0.36 -6.46 10.52
N ALA A 37 -1.48 -6.13 9.87
CA ALA A 37 -1.64 -4.97 9.01
C ALA A 37 -1.37 -3.66 9.75
N ILE A 38 -2.02 -3.47 10.91
CA ILE A 38 -1.87 -2.26 11.74
C ILE A 38 -0.46 -2.22 12.34
N ASN A 39 0.04 -3.37 12.81
CA ASN A 39 1.39 -3.48 13.33
C ASN A 39 2.41 -3.05 12.28
N ARG A 40 2.28 -3.57 11.05
CA ARG A 40 3.15 -3.22 9.92
C ARG A 40 3.09 -1.73 9.61
N TYR A 41 1.89 -1.14 9.56
CA TYR A 41 1.71 0.28 9.31
C TYR A 41 2.45 1.16 10.33
N PHE A 42 2.25 0.94 11.62
CA PHE A 42 2.93 1.72 12.66
C PHE A 42 4.43 1.44 12.71
N THR A 43 4.85 0.19 12.45
CA THR A 43 6.27 -0.16 12.32
C THR A 43 6.92 0.61 11.17
N MET A 44 6.23 0.75 10.03
CA MET A 44 6.73 1.53 8.90
C MET A 44 6.82 3.02 9.22
N ASP A 45 5.83 3.59 9.91
CA ASP A 45 5.86 4.99 10.32
C ASP A 45 7.00 5.29 11.32
N GLU A 46 7.26 4.33 12.22
CA GLU A 46 8.40 4.36 13.14
C GLU A 46 9.74 4.21 12.40
N GLN A 47 9.81 3.36 11.37
CA GLN A 47 11.00 3.25 10.49
C GLN A 47 11.27 4.55 9.71
N ASN A 48 10.23 5.23 9.23
CA ASN A 48 10.37 6.56 8.61
C ASN A 48 10.91 7.57 9.62
N SER A 49 10.38 7.56 10.85
CA SER A 49 10.86 8.42 11.94
C SER A 49 12.33 8.14 12.29
N LEU A 50 12.75 6.87 12.28
CA LEU A 50 14.15 6.46 12.44
C LEU A 50 15.02 6.96 11.29
N PHE A 51 14.54 6.87 10.05
CA PHE A 51 15.27 7.40 8.89
C PHE A 51 15.50 8.91 9.03
N ASP A 52 14.47 9.67 9.36
CA ASP A 52 14.56 11.12 9.61
C ASP A 52 15.52 11.44 10.77
N TYR A 53 15.54 10.60 11.81
CA TYR A 53 16.51 10.72 12.89
C TYR A 53 17.94 10.43 12.44
N LYS A 54 18.18 9.36 11.67
CA LYS A 54 19.52 9.02 11.14
C LYS A 54 20.07 10.16 10.28
N MET A 55 19.23 10.75 9.44
CA MET A 55 19.56 11.94 8.66
C MET A 55 19.99 13.09 9.58
N ARG A 56 19.16 13.47 10.56
CA ARG A 56 19.49 14.56 11.49
C ARG A 56 20.72 14.29 12.36
N HIS A 57 20.95 13.04 12.78
CA HIS A 57 22.17 12.62 13.48
C HIS A 57 23.40 12.85 12.61
N GLN A 58 23.34 12.46 11.33
CA GLN A 58 24.42 12.68 10.37
C GLN A 58 24.73 14.19 10.19
N GLN A 59 23.72 15.07 10.20
CA GLN A 59 23.92 16.53 10.06
C GLN A 59 24.72 17.07 11.24
N LEU A 60 24.30 16.64 12.42
CA LEU A 60 24.88 17.06 13.68
C LEU A 60 26.34 16.60 13.81
N ILE A 61 26.66 15.36 13.42
CA ILE A 61 28.06 14.92 13.42
C ILE A 61 28.91 15.63 12.37
N ASN A 62 28.37 15.90 11.18
CA ASN A 62 29.12 16.61 10.14
C ASN A 62 29.50 18.03 10.59
N ASN A 63 28.58 18.72 11.26
CA ASN A 63 28.88 20.00 11.91
C ASN A 63 29.97 19.86 12.98
N ALA A 64 29.92 18.82 13.82
CA ALA A 64 30.93 18.55 14.83
C ALA A 64 32.30 18.22 14.24
N LYS A 65 32.36 17.44 13.15
CA LYS A 65 33.60 17.13 12.42
C LYS A 65 34.24 18.38 11.84
N GLN A 66 33.45 19.28 11.25
CA GLN A 66 33.95 20.56 10.75
C GLN A 66 34.52 21.43 11.86
N ALA A 67 33.83 21.49 13.01
CA ALA A 67 34.29 22.28 14.14
C ALA A 67 35.58 21.78 14.79
N LYS A 68 35.97 20.50 14.61
CA LYS A 68 37.21 19.96 15.18
C LYS A 68 38.43 20.85 14.88
N ASN A 69 38.49 21.46 13.70
CA ASN A 69 39.50 22.46 13.39
C ASN A 69 39.09 23.81 13.98
N GLU A 70 39.59 24.12 15.18
CA GLU A 70 39.28 25.35 15.92
C GLU A 70 39.56 26.61 15.10
N GLU A 71 40.67 26.67 14.37
CA GLU A 71 41.03 27.84 13.56
C GLU A 71 40.02 28.06 12.41
N ASP A 72 39.68 27.00 11.67
CA ASP A 72 38.68 27.04 10.60
C ASP A 72 37.29 27.39 11.17
N PHE A 73 36.93 26.83 12.34
CA PHE A 73 35.68 27.15 13.03
C PHE A 73 35.57 28.62 13.41
N PHE A 74 36.56 29.18 14.10
CA PHE A 74 36.49 30.58 14.55
C PHE A 74 36.58 31.56 13.39
N GLY A 75 37.48 31.29 12.44
CA GLY A 75 37.58 32.09 11.21
C GLY A 75 36.24 32.14 10.47
N ARG A 76 35.59 30.99 10.29
CA ARG A 76 34.26 30.90 9.67
C ARG A 76 33.17 31.56 10.49
N PHE A 77 33.12 31.27 11.80
CA PHE A 77 32.08 31.76 12.70
C PHE A 77 32.02 33.29 12.69
N PHE A 78 33.16 33.95 12.89
CA PHE A 78 33.20 35.40 12.91
C PHE A 78 32.96 35.98 11.52
N TYR A 79 33.58 35.42 10.49
CA TYR A 79 33.36 35.87 9.11
C TYR A 79 31.88 35.84 8.68
N GLU A 80 31.16 34.74 8.97
CA GLU A 80 29.73 34.60 8.65
C GLU A 80 28.85 35.54 9.47
N ASN A 81 29.14 35.73 10.75
CA ASN A 81 28.35 36.61 11.60
C ASN A 81 28.59 38.09 11.25
N PHE A 82 29.84 38.52 11.05
CA PHE A 82 30.14 39.89 10.64
C PHE A 82 29.56 40.23 9.27
N ALA A 83 29.50 39.27 8.34
CA ALA A 83 28.76 39.44 7.10
C ALA A 83 27.28 39.74 7.29
N LYS A 84 26.59 38.98 8.16
CA LYS A 84 25.18 39.20 8.50
C LYS A 84 24.95 40.52 9.23
N LEU A 85 25.89 40.93 10.07
CA LEU A 85 25.83 42.21 10.79
C LEU A 85 26.04 43.38 9.82
N GLY A 86 26.95 43.23 8.85
CA GLY A 86 27.23 44.20 7.80
C GLY A 86 26.07 44.43 6.85
N SER A 87 25.27 43.41 6.51
CA SER A 87 24.07 43.58 5.68
C SER A 87 22.92 44.31 6.40
N LYS A 88 22.97 44.39 7.74
CA LYS A 88 21.91 44.99 8.58
C LYS A 88 22.24 46.41 9.07
N ASN A 89 23.35 47.00 8.65
CA ASN A 89 23.81 48.34 9.06
C ASN A 89 23.74 48.58 10.58
N ILE A 90 24.21 47.62 11.37
CA ILE A 90 24.17 47.67 12.83
C ILE A 90 25.04 48.82 13.37
N THR A 91 24.52 49.53 14.39
CA THR A 91 25.23 50.57 15.12
C THR A 91 26.24 49.99 16.11
N VAL A 92 27.20 50.80 16.57
CA VAL A 92 28.32 50.34 17.41
C VAL A 92 27.86 49.72 18.74
N GLY A 93 26.80 50.24 19.36
CA GLY A 93 26.30 49.75 20.67
C GLY A 93 25.86 48.28 20.66
N PRO A 94 24.90 47.87 19.80
CA PRO A 94 24.50 46.47 19.66
C PRO A 94 25.65 45.54 19.26
N LEU A 95 26.60 46.01 18.47
CA LEU A 95 27.80 45.26 18.11
C LEU A 95 28.67 44.93 19.33
N ILE A 96 28.91 45.92 20.20
CA ILE A 96 29.65 45.72 21.46
C ILE A 96 28.93 44.68 22.33
N THR A 97 27.60 44.80 22.49
CA THR A 97 26.81 43.81 23.24
C THR A 97 26.94 42.40 22.66
N TRP A 98 26.90 42.27 21.33
CA TRP A 98 27.08 41.00 20.65
C TRP A 98 28.48 40.41 20.89
N MET A 99 29.54 41.24 20.82
CA MET A 99 30.92 40.82 21.07
C MET A 99 31.14 40.35 22.52
N HIS A 100 30.58 41.04 23.52
CA HIS A 100 30.61 40.59 24.91
C HIS A 100 29.89 39.26 25.11
N ASN A 101 28.78 39.03 24.41
CA ASN A 101 28.09 37.74 24.43
C ASN A 101 28.92 36.63 23.80
N GLN A 102 29.65 36.91 22.71
CA GLN A 102 30.57 35.94 22.10
C GLN A 102 31.74 35.62 23.05
N LYS A 103 32.34 36.63 23.70
CA LYS A 103 33.40 36.41 24.69
C LYS A 103 32.95 35.46 25.81
N LYS A 104 31.72 35.64 26.32
CA LYS A 104 31.12 34.73 27.31
C LYS A 104 30.78 33.35 26.75
N ALA A 105 30.42 33.25 25.47
CA ALA A 105 30.08 31.98 24.83
C ALA A 105 31.30 31.10 24.57
N PHE A 106 32.47 31.71 24.42
CA PHE A 106 33.77 31.06 24.19
C PHE A 106 34.68 31.14 25.43
N ASP A 107 34.11 30.96 26.63
CA ASP A 107 34.82 30.83 27.92
C ASP A 107 35.86 31.94 28.21
N ASN A 108 35.64 33.15 27.70
CA ASN A 108 36.53 34.32 27.79
C ASN A 108 37.89 34.19 27.07
N GLU A 109 38.05 33.21 26.18
CA GLU A 109 39.31 32.94 25.46
C GLU A 109 39.55 33.85 24.25
N ILE A 110 38.61 34.75 23.95
CA ILE A 110 38.77 35.80 22.95
C ILE A 110 38.82 37.17 23.63
N ASP A 111 39.63 38.06 23.05
CA ASP A 111 39.67 39.47 23.39
C ASP A 111 39.38 40.31 22.16
N PHE A 112 38.87 41.54 22.34
CA PHE A 112 38.57 42.39 21.21
C PHE A 112 38.75 43.87 21.51
N ILE A 113 38.85 44.65 20.44
CA ILE A 113 38.84 46.11 20.44
C ILE A 113 37.91 46.59 19.32
N VAL A 114 37.06 47.58 19.64
CA VAL A 114 36.08 48.15 18.71
C VAL A 114 36.39 49.63 18.48
N TRP A 115 36.50 50.03 17.22
CA TRP A 115 36.60 51.42 16.80
C TRP A 115 35.31 51.89 16.12
N ASN A 116 35.05 53.19 16.17
CA ASN A 116 34.08 53.84 15.29
C ASN A 116 34.72 54.23 13.94
N SER A 117 33.92 54.79 13.02
CA SER A 117 34.38 55.23 11.69
C SER A 117 35.49 56.29 11.69
N SER A 118 35.77 56.95 12.82
CA SER A 118 36.86 57.93 12.95
C SER A 118 38.15 57.35 13.55
N GLY A 119 38.20 56.05 13.82
CA GLY A 119 39.34 55.37 14.44
C GLY A 119 39.47 55.61 15.95
N LYS A 120 38.40 56.11 16.61
CA LYS A 120 38.36 56.27 18.07
C LYS A 120 37.88 54.98 18.74
N ILE A 121 38.59 54.53 19.77
CA ILE A 121 38.24 53.32 20.53
C ILE A 121 36.92 53.54 21.27
N GLN A 122 35.97 52.62 21.09
CA GLN A 122 34.67 52.63 21.74
C GLN A 122 34.61 51.63 22.90
N ASP A 123 35.25 50.47 22.74
CA ASP A 123 35.37 49.45 23.79
C ASP A 123 36.60 48.56 23.54
N LYS A 124 37.13 47.96 24.61
CA LYS A 124 38.21 46.96 24.58
C LYS A 124 38.13 46.04 25.80
N THR A 125 38.49 44.77 25.65
CA THR A 125 38.40 43.78 26.75
C THR A 125 39.72 43.46 27.46
N PHE A 126 40.82 44.08 27.04
CA PHE A 126 42.16 43.83 27.54
C PHE A 126 42.88 45.12 27.94
N GLU A 127 43.86 44.99 28.84
CA GLU A 127 44.77 46.07 29.21
C GLU A 127 45.95 46.14 28.23
N THR A 128 46.42 47.34 27.89
CA THR A 128 47.46 47.57 26.88
C THR A 128 48.42 48.64 27.33
N GLU A 129 49.72 48.40 27.13
CA GLU A 129 50.81 49.37 27.34
C GLU A 129 50.86 50.47 26.26
N TYR A 130 50.25 50.22 25.09
CA TYR A 130 50.20 51.16 23.96
C TYR A 130 49.08 52.20 24.11
N ASN A 131 49.35 53.43 23.68
CA ASN A 131 48.40 54.55 23.74
C ASN A 131 47.38 54.55 22.59
N GLU A 132 46.39 55.45 22.65
CA GLU A 132 45.32 55.51 21.63
C GLU A 132 45.85 55.89 20.22
N ALA A 133 46.93 56.68 20.14
CA ALA A 133 47.56 57.03 18.85
C ALA A 133 48.30 55.83 18.20
N GLU A 134 48.84 54.94 19.02
CA GLU A 134 49.48 53.69 18.59
C GLU A 134 48.44 52.69 18.07
N TRP A 135 47.33 52.53 18.78
CA TRP A 135 46.21 51.71 18.30
C TRP A 135 45.51 52.32 17.08
N LYS A 136 45.50 53.64 16.95
CA LYS A 136 45.05 54.31 15.72
C LYS A 136 45.94 53.98 14.53
N SER A 137 47.25 53.81 14.73
CA SER A 137 48.15 53.38 13.67
C SER A 137 47.77 51.98 13.17
N VAL A 138 47.45 51.05 14.08
CA VAL A 138 46.94 49.71 13.74
C VAL A 138 45.62 49.77 13.00
N HIS A 139 44.66 50.58 13.48
CA HIS A 139 43.39 50.82 12.80
C HIS A 139 43.62 51.31 11.36
N ASP A 140 44.50 52.30 11.15
CA ASP A 140 44.75 52.88 9.84
C ASP A 140 45.47 51.90 8.89
N ILE A 141 46.33 51.00 9.40
CA ILE A 141 46.92 49.91 8.61
C ILE A 141 45.84 48.92 8.16
N LEU A 142 45.01 48.48 9.11
CA LEU A 142 43.95 47.55 8.78
C LEU A 142 42.95 48.22 7.82
N LEU A 143 42.64 49.51 7.99
CA LEU A 143 41.79 50.27 7.05
C LEU A 143 42.47 50.49 5.68
N TYR A 144 43.79 50.65 5.64
CA TYR A 144 44.56 50.74 4.40
C TYR A 144 44.45 49.44 3.59
N TYR A 145 44.47 48.30 4.28
CA TYR A 145 44.15 47.00 3.70
C TYR A 145 42.63 46.73 3.63
N ALA A 146 41.74 47.68 3.99
CA ALA A 146 40.29 47.51 4.02
C ALA A 146 39.50 47.61 2.72
N PRO A 147 40.02 48.04 1.55
CA PRO A 147 39.41 47.65 0.26
C PRO A 147 39.16 46.14 0.15
N TYR A 148 39.81 45.36 1.02
CA TYR A 148 39.71 43.91 1.13
C TYR A 148 39.09 43.41 2.48
N PHE A 149 38.70 44.27 3.44
CA PHE A 149 38.06 43.88 4.73
C PHE A 149 36.53 44.11 4.79
N ALA A 150 35.95 44.87 3.86
CA ALA A 150 34.52 45.20 3.90
C ALA A 150 33.67 44.13 3.19
N SER A 151 32.72 43.51 3.92
CA SER A 151 31.77 42.54 3.33
C SER A 151 30.82 43.13 2.27
N ASN A 152 30.77 44.46 2.15
CA ASN A 152 29.81 45.20 1.32
C ASN A 152 30.49 46.08 0.23
N GLY A 153 31.75 45.84 -0.12
CA GLY A 153 32.41 46.59 -1.22
C GLY A 153 32.60 48.10 -0.96
N ILE A 154 32.65 48.53 0.31
CA ILE A 154 32.91 49.94 0.65
C ILE A 154 34.38 50.24 0.34
N HIS A 155 34.63 50.92 -0.77
CA HIS A 155 35.96 51.42 -1.13
C HIS A 155 36.39 52.57 -0.18
N TYR A 156 37.23 52.27 0.80
CA TYR A 156 38.00 53.28 1.53
C TYR A 156 39.14 53.82 0.65
N SER A 157 38.81 54.62 -0.36
CA SER A 157 39.76 55.16 -1.33
C SER A 157 40.61 56.34 -0.82
N LYS A 158 40.43 56.78 0.43
CA LYS A 158 40.97 58.05 0.94
C LYS A 158 42.25 57.98 1.79
N LEU A 159 42.76 56.80 2.15
CA LEU A 159 44.00 56.68 2.95
C LEU A 159 45.21 56.33 2.07
N ARG A 160 45.58 57.18 1.09
CA ARG A 160 46.85 57.03 0.34
C ARG A 160 47.99 57.87 0.97
N GLY A 161 48.06 57.94 2.30
CA GLY A 161 49.07 58.72 3.02
C GLY A 161 49.61 58.02 4.28
N ARG A 162 50.95 57.95 4.37
CA ARG A 162 51.80 57.51 5.49
C ARG A 162 51.15 56.54 6.50
N VAL A 163 51.17 55.26 6.15
CA VAL A 163 50.88 54.17 7.08
C VAL A 163 52.20 53.75 7.76
N ASP A 164 52.25 53.75 9.09
CA ASP A 164 53.43 53.40 9.89
C ASP A 164 53.44 51.89 10.21
N LEU A 165 53.95 51.11 9.25
CA LEU A 165 54.02 49.65 9.33
C LEU A 165 54.89 49.17 10.50
N ASP A 166 55.98 49.87 10.80
CA ASP A 166 56.93 49.48 11.84
C ASP A 166 56.30 49.57 13.24
N ARG A 167 55.45 50.58 13.47
CA ARG A 167 54.71 50.72 14.73
C ARG A 167 53.68 49.62 14.93
N SER A 168 52.98 49.23 13.86
CA SER A 168 51.96 48.18 13.95
C SER A 168 52.57 46.79 14.09
N LYS A 169 53.76 46.56 13.52
CA LYS A 169 54.56 45.34 13.72
C LYS A 169 54.96 45.13 15.17
N LYS A 170 55.16 46.19 15.96
CA LYS A 170 55.44 46.06 17.39
C LYS A 170 54.22 45.57 18.19
N ILE A 171 53.02 45.97 17.77
CA ILE A 171 51.77 45.69 18.49
C ILE A 171 51.23 44.32 18.13
N LEU A 172 51.08 44.03 16.84
CA LEU A 172 50.46 42.81 16.33
C LEU A 172 51.47 41.69 16.04
N GLY A 173 52.73 42.03 15.74
CA GLY A 173 53.82 41.07 15.49
C GLY A 173 54.71 41.42 14.29
N PRO A 174 55.97 40.96 14.25
CA PRO A 174 56.96 41.37 13.25
C PRO A 174 56.62 40.92 11.81
N GLN A 175 55.79 39.89 11.65
CA GLN A 175 55.47 39.21 10.38
C GLN A 175 54.13 39.65 9.78
N ILE A 176 53.63 40.84 10.12
CA ILE A 176 52.47 41.41 9.41
C ILE A 176 52.84 41.70 7.96
N ILE A 177 52.34 40.85 7.06
CA ILE A 177 52.34 41.01 5.61
C ILE A 177 50.90 41.05 5.12
N GLU A 178 50.66 41.64 3.95
CA GLU A 178 49.33 41.76 3.33
C GLU A 178 48.63 40.39 3.27
N ASP A 179 49.36 39.35 2.90
CA ASP A 179 48.84 37.99 2.70
C ASP A 179 48.42 37.29 4.01
N ALA A 180 49.06 37.62 5.13
CA ALA A 180 48.68 37.10 6.44
C ALA A 180 47.29 37.62 6.87
N LEU A 181 46.87 38.77 6.34
CA LEU A 181 45.56 39.36 6.58
C LEU A 181 44.48 38.84 5.61
N VAL A 182 44.87 38.33 4.44
CA VAL A 182 43.94 37.78 3.42
C VAL A 182 43.21 36.55 3.93
N GLY A 183 43.91 35.66 4.66
CA GLY A 183 43.35 34.43 5.20
C GLY A 183 42.15 34.62 6.13
N THR A 184 42.08 35.75 6.84
CA THR A 184 40.94 36.11 7.72
C THR A 184 39.64 36.39 6.96
N ARG A 185 39.71 36.42 5.62
CA ARG A 185 38.61 36.77 4.70
C ARG A 185 38.33 35.69 3.66
N ASP A 186 39.18 34.67 3.57
CA ASP A 186 39.04 33.64 2.56
C ASP A 186 37.91 32.67 2.95
N ALA A 187 36.81 32.72 2.21
CA ALA A 187 35.69 31.78 2.37
C ALA A 187 36.06 30.34 1.99
N VAL A 188 37.23 30.15 1.35
CA VAL A 188 37.80 28.86 0.95
C VAL A 188 38.86 28.37 1.94
N SER A 189 39.55 29.25 2.66
CA SER A 189 40.57 28.87 3.66
C SER A 189 40.54 29.80 4.87
N PHE A 190 39.46 29.66 5.67
CA PHE A 190 39.33 30.36 6.94
C PHE A 190 40.59 30.15 7.79
N SER A 191 41.35 31.22 7.98
CA SER A 191 42.57 31.20 8.77
C SER A 191 42.73 32.50 9.51
N LEU A 192 43.35 32.44 10.67
CA LEU A 192 43.62 33.62 11.47
C LEU A 192 44.92 34.28 10.99
N ALA A 193 45.09 35.56 11.32
CA ALA A 193 46.32 36.27 11.03
C ALA A 193 47.37 35.91 12.09
N TRP A 194 48.37 35.14 11.68
CA TRP A 194 49.53 34.79 12.49
C TRP A 194 50.67 35.78 12.18
N ALA A 195 50.82 36.79 13.02
CA ALA A 195 51.79 37.87 12.82
C ALA A 195 53.11 37.66 13.60
N ASP A 196 53.20 36.58 14.39
CA ASP A 196 54.36 36.28 15.23
C ASP A 196 54.59 34.77 15.35
N SER A 197 55.54 34.25 14.57
CA SER A 197 56.00 32.85 14.63
C SER A 197 56.62 32.46 15.97
N ALA A 198 57.07 33.43 16.80
CA ALA A 198 57.57 33.14 18.15
C ALA A 198 56.43 32.93 19.18
N MET A 199 55.17 33.05 18.74
CA MET A 199 53.96 32.88 19.55
C MET A 199 53.86 33.79 20.78
N GLN A 200 54.53 34.96 20.77
CA GLN A 200 54.46 35.93 21.87
C GLN A 200 53.22 36.84 21.76
N LYS A 201 52.76 37.09 20.53
CA LYS A 201 51.51 37.81 20.25
C LYS A 201 50.42 36.84 19.80
N PRO A 202 49.15 36.98 20.25
CA PRO A 202 48.07 36.09 19.85
C PRO A 202 47.69 36.26 18.37
N PRO A 203 47.22 35.19 17.70
CA PRO A 203 46.61 35.32 16.38
C PRO A 203 45.34 36.18 16.45
N PHE A 204 45.00 36.83 15.34
CA PHE A 204 43.88 37.76 15.31
C PHE A 204 43.03 37.70 14.03
N ALA A 205 41.83 38.27 14.09
CA ALA A 205 40.97 38.52 12.95
C ALA A 205 40.41 39.94 13.00
N ALA A 206 40.33 40.62 11.86
CA ALA A 206 39.86 41.99 11.76
C ALA A 206 38.68 42.10 10.79
N TYR A 207 37.64 42.83 11.19
CA TYR A 207 36.42 43.02 10.40
C TYR A 207 36.04 44.51 10.37
N ALA A 208 35.78 45.03 9.17
CA ALA A 208 35.34 46.40 8.95
C ALA A 208 33.86 46.43 8.53
N LEU A 209 33.07 47.20 9.26
CA LEU A 209 31.66 47.50 8.98
C LEU A 209 31.53 48.98 8.59
N GLU A 210 30.39 49.39 8.05
CA GLU A 210 30.16 50.78 7.58
C GLU A 210 30.45 51.84 8.67
N ASN A 211 30.11 51.54 9.92
CA ASN A 211 30.21 52.49 11.04
C ASN A 211 31.17 52.05 12.16
N ALA A 212 31.81 50.88 12.04
CA ALA A 212 32.62 50.30 13.10
C ALA A 212 33.73 49.39 12.55
N MET A 213 34.81 49.24 13.29
CA MET A 213 35.84 48.23 13.02
C MET A 213 36.09 47.41 14.27
N VAL A 214 36.23 46.10 14.11
CA VAL A 214 36.51 45.17 15.22
C VAL A 214 37.77 44.40 14.92
N LEU A 215 38.66 44.33 15.90
CA LEU A 215 39.81 43.43 15.90
C LEU A 215 39.67 42.46 17.08
N ILE A 216 39.80 41.17 16.79
CA ILE A 216 39.60 40.06 17.73
C ILE A 216 40.92 39.33 17.87
N PHE A 217 41.36 39.14 19.10
CA PHE A 217 42.52 38.35 19.49
C PHE A 217 42.06 37.01 20.06
N PHE A 218 42.75 35.94 19.68
CA PHE A 218 42.44 34.58 20.11
C PHE A 218 43.56 34.11 21.03
N ASN A 219 43.24 33.82 22.30
CA ASN A 219 44.21 33.23 23.21
C ASN A 219 44.60 31.82 22.71
N TYR A 220 45.86 31.44 22.80
CA TYR A 220 46.38 30.15 22.38
C TYR A 220 45.65 28.94 22.98
N ASP A 221 45.09 29.09 24.17
CA ASP A 221 44.34 28.02 24.84
C ASP A 221 43.03 27.66 24.12
N ILE A 222 42.46 28.60 23.34
CA ILE A 222 41.22 28.37 22.57
C ILE A 222 41.38 27.22 21.57
N PHE A 223 42.57 27.06 21.00
CA PHE A 223 42.87 26.00 20.03
C PHE A 223 43.14 24.63 20.69
N LYS A 224 43.31 24.60 22.02
CA LYS A 224 43.59 23.38 22.79
C LYS A 224 42.36 22.85 23.55
N ASN A 225 41.45 23.75 23.92
CA ASN A 225 40.31 23.47 24.80
C ASN A 225 39.06 22.94 24.09
N PHE A 226 39.13 22.77 22.77
CA PHE A 226 38.06 22.31 21.90
C PHE A 226 36.76 23.12 22.06
N THR A 227 36.91 24.44 22.19
CA THR A 227 35.83 25.38 22.54
C THR A 227 34.74 25.40 21.46
N SER A 228 35.09 25.15 20.19
CA SER A 228 34.13 24.97 19.09
C SER A 228 33.15 23.80 19.31
N LEU A 229 33.63 22.65 19.78
CA LEU A 229 32.81 21.44 19.99
C LEU A 229 31.84 21.64 21.15
N LYS A 230 32.29 22.27 22.24
CA LYS A 230 31.45 22.67 23.38
C LYS A 230 30.35 23.64 22.92
N TYR A 231 30.70 24.59 22.05
CA TYR A 231 29.74 25.54 21.48
C TYR A 231 28.67 24.83 20.65
N ILE A 232 29.04 23.88 19.78
CA ILE A 232 28.08 23.10 18.98
C ILE A 232 27.10 22.34 19.88
N VAL A 233 27.61 21.65 20.90
CA VAL A 233 26.76 20.94 21.86
C VAL A 233 25.78 21.92 22.50
N LYS A 234 26.26 23.04 23.06
CA LYS A 234 25.41 24.04 23.73
C LYS A 234 24.36 24.65 22.81
N ASN A 235 24.70 24.93 21.55
CA ASN A 235 23.81 25.62 20.61
C ASN A 235 22.87 24.66 19.84
N SER A 236 23.19 23.36 19.77
CA SER A 236 22.37 22.35 19.07
C SER A 236 20.91 22.29 19.55
N LYS A 237 20.65 22.64 20.82
CA LYS A 237 19.31 22.67 21.41
C LYS A 237 18.38 23.70 20.75
N ASN A 238 18.95 24.79 20.23
CA ASN A 238 18.19 25.82 19.50
C ASN A 238 17.79 25.34 18.10
N THR A 239 18.59 24.44 17.50
CA THR A 239 18.38 23.94 16.13
C THR A 239 17.52 22.67 16.10
N TYR A 240 17.74 21.73 17.03
CA TYR A 240 16.99 20.47 17.12
C TYR A 240 16.50 20.27 18.55
N PRO A 241 15.35 20.85 18.93
CA PRO A 241 14.87 20.84 20.31
C PRO A 241 14.46 19.43 20.81
N ASP A 242 14.16 18.51 19.90
CA ASP A 242 13.76 17.12 20.18
C ASP A 242 14.96 16.15 20.27
N ILE A 243 16.14 16.55 19.79
CA ILE A 243 17.36 15.73 19.80
C ILE A 243 18.27 16.19 20.94
N SER A 244 18.59 15.25 21.82
CA SER A 244 19.61 15.47 22.85
C SER A 244 20.98 15.13 22.25
N VAL A 245 21.96 16.02 22.41
CA VAL A 245 23.30 15.92 21.77
C VAL A 245 24.38 15.93 22.83
N GLY A 246 25.39 15.07 22.65
CA GLY A 246 26.59 15.08 23.48
C GLY A 246 27.86 14.66 22.72
N ILE A 247 29.00 15.01 23.30
CA ILE A 247 30.33 14.61 22.83
C ILE A 247 31.06 13.94 23.99
N VAL A 248 31.63 12.77 23.74
CA VAL A 248 32.51 12.08 24.70
C VAL A 248 33.95 12.38 24.34
N ASP A 249 34.67 12.94 25.30
CA ASP A 249 36.12 13.11 25.25
C ASP A 249 36.81 11.87 25.81
N CYS A 250 37.58 11.17 24.97
CA CYS A 250 38.28 9.93 25.29
C CYS A 250 39.80 10.12 25.47
N ARG A 251 40.30 11.34 25.57
CA ARG A 251 41.74 11.62 25.69
C ARG A 251 42.33 11.19 27.04
N ASP A 252 41.54 11.29 28.11
CA ASP A 252 41.91 10.82 29.44
C ASP A 252 41.18 9.50 29.77
N ASN A 253 41.78 8.64 30.61
CA ASN A 253 41.12 7.44 31.14
C ASN A 253 39.78 7.72 31.87
N LYS A 254 39.44 9.00 32.09
CA LYS A 254 38.11 9.47 32.48
C LYS A 254 37.40 10.02 31.25
N LYS A 255 36.40 9.26 30.75
CA LYS A 255 35.49 9.69 29.68
C LYS A 255 34.68 10.90 30.18
N ASN A 256 35.03 12.10 29.75
CA ASN A 256 34.27 13.32 30.08
C ASN A 256 33.17 13.53 29.04
N LEU A 257 31.94 13.73 29.50
CA LEU A 257 30.77 13.88 28.64
C LEU A 257 30.34 15.37 28.60
N TRP A 258 30.33 15.96 27.40
CA TRP A 258 29.78 17.29 27.15
C TRP A 258 28.38 17.16 26.58
N VAL A 259 27.36 17.68 27.26
CA VAL A 259 25.95 17.52 26.84
C VAL A 259 25.18 18.82 26.80
N ASN A 260 24.18 18.87 25.90
CA ASN A 260 23.27 20.00 25.76
C ASN A 260 22.08 19.94 26.74
N ASN A 261 21.90 18.80 27.41
CA ASN A 261 20.79 18.51 28.30
C ASN A 261 21.27 17.60 29.44
N LYS A 262 21.10 18.04 30.70
CA LYS A 262 21.53 17.28 31.90
C LYS A 262 20.91 15.88 31.98
N SER A 263 19.74 15.65 31.36
CA SER A 263 19.16 14.29 31.29
C SER A 263 20.00 13.29 30.49
N LEU A 264 20.96 13.74 29.67
CA LEU A 264 21.93 12.85 29.04
C LEU A 264 23.02 12.37 30.01
N ASP A 265 23.36 13.15 31.05
CA ASP A 265 24.36 12.77 32.05
C ASP A 265 23.92 11.53 32.85
N ASP A 266 22.62 11.40 33.11
CA ASP A 266 22.04 10.26 33.84
C ASP A 266 21.84 9.01 32.96
N ILE A 267 21.80 9.17 31.62
CA ILE A 267 21.41 8.12 30.66
C ILE A 267 22.64 7.49 29.98
N PHE A 268 23.71 8.27 29.77
CA PHE A 268 24.93 7.80 29.12
C PHE A 268 25.99 7.43 30.15
N ASP A 269 25.78 6.29 30.80
CA ASP A 269 26.81 5.63 31.59
C ASP A 269 27.89 5.00 30.69
N ASN A 270 29.10 4.79 31.21
CA ASN A 270 30.25 4.24 30.46
C ASN A 270 29.91 2.90 29.77
N THR A 271 28.94 2.16 30.32
CA THR A 271 28.42 0.89 29.82
C THR A 271 27.73 1.00 28.46
N LEU A 272 26.99 2.08 28.18
CA LEU A 272 26.29 2.26 26.90
C LEU A 272 27.29 2.59 25.78
N ILE A 273 28.33 3.37 26.09
CA ILE A 273 29.44 3.68 25.17
C ILE A 273 30.24 2.41 24.85
N GLU A 274 30.52 1.56 25.85
CA GLU A 274 31.16 0.26 25.63
C GLU A 274 30.32 -0.66 24.75
N ASN A 275 28.99 -0.63 24.88
CA ASN A 275 28.11 -1.39 24.01
C ASN A 275 28.19 -0.93 22.54
N PHE A 276 28.24 0.38 22.29
CA PHE A 276 28.47 0.92 20.94
C PHE A 276 29.81 0.47 20.35
N GLU A 277 30.89 0.56 21.13
CA GLU A 277 32.23 0.15 20.68
C GLU A 277 32.33 -1.37 20.42
N LYS A 278 31.60 -2.20 21.18
CA LYS A 278 31.51 -3.65 20.96
C LYS A 278 30.65 -4.03 19.76
N LEU A 279 29.51 -3.38 19.57
CA LEU A 279 28.52 -3.73 18.54
C LEU A 279 28.90 -3.24 17.15
N LYS A 280 29.88 -2.32 17.01
CA LYS A 280 30.24 -1.66 15.74
C LYS A 280 29.01 -1.13 14.97
N SER A 281 28.00 -0.68 15.71
CA SER A 281 26.76 -0.13 15.13
C SER A 281 26.71 1.36 15.41
N ASP A 282 26.43 2.15 14.37
CA ASP A 282 26.26 3.61 14.51
C ASP A 282 24.96 3.98 15.23
N PHE A 283 24.03 3.02 15.37
CA PHE A 283 22.75 3.22 16.02
C PHE A 283 22.39 2.04 16.91
N VAL A 284 21.94 2.32 18.13
CA VAL A 284 21.43 1.31 19.07
C VAL A 284 19.99 1.63 19.39
N LEU A 285 19.17 0.57 19.37
CA LEU A 285 17.76 0.63 19.70
C LEU A 285 17.57 0.36 21.19
N ASP A 286 16.91 1.26 21.88
CA ASP A 286 16.36 1.05 23.22
C ASP A 286 14.82 1.08 23.14
N PRO A 287 14.07 0.47 24.09
CA PRO A 287 12.62 0.35 23.97
C PRO A 287 11.87 1.68 23.79
N ASP A 288 12.41 2.79 24.32
CA ASP A 288 11.76 4.10 24.31
C ASP A 288 12.53 5.19 23.55
N ARG A 289 13.79 4.94 23.15
CA ARG A 289 14.66 5.94 22.51
C ARG A 289 15.53 5.35 21.42
N TYR A 290 15.84 6.17 20.43
CA TYR A 290 16.92 5.92 19.49
C TYR A 290 18.18 6.59 19.98
N TYR A 291 19.30 5.86 19.90
CA TYR A 291 20.61 6.39 20.18
C TYR A 291 21.48 6.30 18.94
N GLY A 292 22.18 7.38 18.65
CA GLY A 292 23.14 7.50 17.56
C GLY A 292 24.53 7.69 18.14
N TYR A 293 25.50 7.00 17.58
CA TYR A 293 26.89 7.01 17.99
C TYR A 293 27.75 7.07 16.73
N SER A 294 28.71 7.99 16.70
CA SER A 294 29.61 8.07 15.57
C SER A 294 30.95 8.72 15.93
N TYR A 295 31.96 8.46 15.10
CA TYR A 295 33.31 8.95 15.32
C TYR A 295 33.50 10.34 14.70
N ILE A 296 33.86 11.32 15.53
CA ILE A 296 34.40 12.60 15.04
C ILE A 296 35.87 12.39 14.71
N SER A 297 36.60 11.76 15.63
CA SER A 297 38.02 11.45 15.52
C SER A 297 38.39 10.33 16.51
N PRO A 298 39.63 9.82 16.51
CA PRO A 298 40.05 8.82 17.49
C PRO A 298 39.81 9.25 18.95
N GLU A 299 39.85 10.55 19.23
CA GLU A 299 39.73 11.15 20.58
C GLU A 299 38.29 11.46 20.99
N PHE A 300 37.39 11.69 20.03
CA PHE A 300 36.05 12.22 20.29
C PHE A 300 34.95 11.38 19.67
N ARG A 301 33.92 11.08 20.47
CA ARG A 301 32.69 10.41 20.00
C ARG A 301 31.53 11.38 20.00
N PHE A 302 30.73 11.34 18.95
CA PHE A 302 29.49 12.09 18.87
C PHE A 302 28.32 11.18 19.23
N ILE A 303 27.43 11.70 20.07
CA ILE A 303 26.32 10.95 20.60
C ILE A 303 25.05 11.78 20.45
N THR A 304 23.97 11.16 19.99
CA THR A 304 22.65 11.79 20.07
C THR A 304 21.59 10.83 20.58
N SER A 305 20.48 11.36 21.07
CA SER A 305 19.28 10.58 21.35
C SER A 305 18.00 11.31 20.98
N VAL A 306 17.01 10.55 20.53
CA VAL A 306 15.64 11.04 20.30
C VAL A 306 14.63 10.04 20.87
N LYS A 307 13.50 10.52 21.36
CA LYS A 307 12.43 9.66 21.85
C LYS A 307 11.72 8.98 20.67
N ARG A 308 11.41 7.69 20.80
CA ARG A 308 10.61 6.95 19.83
C ARG A 308 9.20 7.55 19.73
N LYS A 309 8.62 7.51 18.53
CA LYS A 309 7.23 7.98 18.31
C LYS A 309 6.26 6.92 18.81
N TYR A 310 6.56 5.65 18.54
CA TYR A 310 5.82 4.50 19.06
C TYR A 310 6.77 3.45 19.66
N SER A 311 6.53 3.06 20.91
CA SER A 311 7.18 1.87 21.49
C SER A 311 6.53 0.59 20.99
N ASP A 312 7.26 -0.53 21.01
CA ASP A 312 6.75 -1.81 20.50
C ASP A 312 5.49 -2.26 21.27
N LYS A 313 5.38 -1.88 22.55
CA LYS A 313 4.16 -2.09 23.36
C LYS A 313 2.97 -1.29 22.83
N ILE A 314 3.16 -0.03 22.45
CA ILE A 314 2.10 0.82 21.91
C ILE A 314 1.67 0.32 20.53
N ILE A 315 2.61 -0.06 19.66
CA ILE A 315 2.31 -0.65 18.35
C ILE A 315 1.45 -1.91 18.53
N ASN A 316 1.86 -2.82 19.41
CA ASN A 316 1.10 -4.03 19.71
C ASN A 316 -0.27 -3.71 20.32
N LEU A 317 -0.37 -2.69 21.18
CA LEU A 317 -1.64 -2.26 21.77
C LEU A 317 -2.61 -1.71 20.72
N TYR A 318 -2.17 -0.84 19.81
CA TYR A 318 -3.00 -0.34 18.72
C TYR A 318 -3.40 -1.44 17.75
N SER A 319 -2.49 -2.37 17.47
CA SER A 319 -2.76 -3.55 16.64
C SER A 319 -3.81 -4.46 17.29
N LEU A 320 -3.70 -4.68 18.60
CA LEU A 320 -4.70 -5.42 19.38
C LEU A 320 -6.04 -4.69 19.38
N PHE A 321 -6.05 -3.38 19.59
CA PHE A 321 -7.26 -2.57 19.57
C PHE A 321 -7.97 -2.64 18.21
N GLY A 322 -7.22 -2.58 17.11
CA GLY A 322 -7.77 -2.76 15.77
C GLY A 322 -8.36 -4.16 15.53
N ALA A 323 -7.67 -5.22 15.99
CA ALA A 323 -8.20 -6.58 15.94
C ALA A 323 -9.47 -6.76 16.79
N VAL A 324 -9.52 -6.14 17.97
CA VAL A 324 -10.70 -6.13 18.85
C VAL A 324 -11.85 -5.36 18.21
N ILE A 325 -11.61 -4.18 17.63
CA ILE A 325 -12.63 -3.43 16.88
C ILE A 325 -13.19 -4.28 15.76
N TYR A 326 -12.35 -4.94 14.96
CA TYR A 326 -12.82 -5.83 13.90
C TYR A 326 -13.71 -6.96 14.46
N GLY A 327 -13.29 -7.57 15.57
CA GLY A 327 -14.11 -8.56 16.29
C GLY A 327 -15.45 -8.00 16.75
N LEU A 328 -15.47 -6.79 17.32
CA LEU A 328 -16.70 -6.10 17.76
C LEU A 328 -17.63 -5.78 16.58
N VAL A 329 -17.11 -5.34 15.45
CA VAL A 329 -17.89 -5.10 14.22
C VAL A 329 -18.50 -6.40 13.70
N MET A 330 -17.82 -7.54 13.87
CA MET A 330 -18.31 -8.86 13.47
C MET A 330 -19.22 -9.54 14.50
N LEU A 331 -19.37 -9.03 15.72
CA LEU A 331 -20.25 -9.61 16.75
C LEU A 331 -21.72 -9.79 16.31
N PRO A 332 -22.38 -8.80 15.67
CA PRO A 332 -23.75 -8.96 15.18
C PRO A 332 -23.86 -10.13 14.18
N PHE A 333 -22.83 -10.33 13.36
CA PHE A 333 -22.75 -11.42 12.39
C PHE A 333 -22.49 -12.78 13.07
N LEU A 334 -21.59 -12.84 14.06
CA LEU A 334 -21.37 -14.04 14.87
C LEU A 334 -22.63 -14.45 15.63
N PHE A 335 -23.37 -13.48 16.19
CA PHE A 335 -24.66 -13.74 16.84
C PHE A 335 -25.70 -14.26 15.85
N TYR A 336 -25.79 -13.65 14.66
CA TYR A 336 -26.68 -14.10 13.59
C TYR A 336 -26.38 -15.54 13.16
N THR A 337 -25.09 -15.86 12.92
CA THR A 337 -24.65 -17.19 12.49
C THR A 337 -24.78 -18.22 13.60
N TRP A 338 -24.56 -17.87 14.86
CA TRP A 338 -24.81 -18.74 16.02
C TRP A 338 -26.29 -19.11 16.09
N ARG A 339 -27.16 -18.10 16.00
CA ARG A 339 -28.61 -18.28 16.00
C ARG A 339 -29.08 -19.15 14.83
N SER A 340 -28.47 -19.00 13.66
CA SER A 340 -28.82 -19.76 12.46
C SER A 340 -28.26 -21.18 12.41
N ILE A 341 -27.02 -21.41 12.83
CA ILE A 341 -26.31 -22.70 12.67
C ILE A 341 -26.48 -23.58 13.91
N VAL A 342 -26.38 -22.99 15.10
CA VAL A 342 -26.43 -23.72 16.38
C VAL A 342 -27.87 -23.88 16.86
N TYR A 343 -28.64 -22.79 16.87
CA TYR A 343 -30.05 -22.83 17.27
C TYR A 343 -31.01 -23.19 16.14
N LYS A 344 -30.52 -23.35 14.90
CA LYS A 344 -31.33 -23.65 13.70
C LYS A 344 -32.51 -22.70 13.50
N ILE A 345 -32.42 -21.47 14.03
CA ILE A 345 -33.47 -20.48 13.84
C ILE A 345 -33.27 -19.85 12.46
N PRO A 346 -34.25 -19.92 11.55
CA PRO A 346 -34.10 -19.43 10.19
C PRO A 346 -33.74 -17.94 10.19
N GLY A 347 -32.65 -17.62 9.50
CA GLY A 347 -32.14 -16.27 9.41
C GLY A 347 -32.94 -15.40 8.44
N LYS A 348 -33.17 -14.13 8.81
CA LYS A 348 -33.99 -13.18 8.03
C LYS A 348 -33.31 -12.54 6.81
N PHE A 349 -32.00 -12.66 6.66
CA PHE A 349 -31.29 -12.06 5.51
C PHE A 349 -31.61 -12.78 4.20
N SER A 350 -31.84 -11.99 3.16
CA SER A 350 -32.01 -12.50 1.79
C SER A 350 -30.74 -13.22 1.33
N ILE A 351 -30.90 -14.23 0.48
CA ILE A 351 -29.77 -15.00 -0.04
C ILE A 351 -28.84 -14.10 -0.87
N ARG A 352 -29.40 -13.08 -1.56
CA ARG A 352 -28.65 -12.05 -2.27
C ARG A 352 -27.63 -11.34 -1.38
N LEU A 353 -28.05 -10.93 -0.17
CA LEU A 353 -27.15 -10.25 0.77
C LEU A 353 -26.06 -11.19 1.30
N LYS A 354 -26.39 -12.47 1.53
CA LYS A 354 -25.43 -13.49 1.97
C LYS A 354 -24.35 -13.74 0.92
N LEU A 355 -24.73 -13.85 -0.35
CA LEU A 355 -23.78 -14.00 -1.47
C LEU A 355 -22.92 -12.75 -1.65
N ALA A 356 -23.52 -11.56 -1.64
CA ALA A 356 -22.77 -10.31 -1.73
C ALA A 356 -21.72 -10.17 -0.62
N PHE A 357 -22.09 -10.52 0.62
CA PHE A 357 -21.15 -10.55 1.74
C PHE A 357 -20.03 -11.57 1.53
N LEU A 358 -20.34 -12.79 1.09
CA LEU A 358 -19.34 -13.83 0.82
C LEU A 358 -18.33 -13.37 -0.25
N PHE A 359 -18.81 -12.78 -1.33
CA PHE A 359 -17.95 -12.24 -2.39
C PHE A 359 -17.07 -11.11 -1.88
N TRP A 360 -17.68 -10.11 -1.23
CA TRP A 360 -16.93 -9.01 -0.63
C TRP A 360 -15.88 -9.48 0.38
N PHE A 361 -16.20 -10.49 1.18
CA PHE A 361 -15.25 -11.08 2.12
C PHE A 361 -14.11 -11.81 1.40
N SER A 362 -14.42 -12.61 0.37
CA SER A 362 -13.43 -13.38 -0.40
C SER A 362 -12.48 -12.50 -1.22
N THR A 363 -12.95 -11.36 -1.73
CA THR A 363 -12.16 -10.47 -2.60
C THR A 363 -11.62 -9.24 -1.86
N GLY A 364 -12.35 -8.74 -0.86
CA GLY A 364 -12.02 -7.54 -0.13
C GLY A 364 -10.78 -7.69 0.76
N ILE A 365 -10.64 -8.81 1.48
CA ILE A 365 -9.47 -9.05 2.32
C ILE A 365 -8.16 -9.09 1.50
N PRO A 366 -8.06 -9.89 0.41
CA PRO A 366 -6.89 -9.86 -0.46
C PRO A 366 -6.61 -8.47 -1.04
N LEU A 367 -7.65 -7.72 -1.37
CA LEU A 367 -7.51 -6.37 -1.94
C LEU A 367 -6.97 -5.37 -0.93
N VAL A 368 -7.41 -5.43 0.33
CA VAL A 368 -6.83 -4.64 1.43
C VAL A 368 -5.36 -5.00 1.66
N ALA A 369 -5.02 -6.29 1.65
CA ALA A 369 -3.63 -6.74 1.77
C ALA A 369 -2.76 -6.22 0.61
N MET A 370 -3.26 -6.28 -0.62
CA MET A 370 -2.59 -5.74 -1.80
C MET A 370 -2.38 -4.22 -1.71
N ILE A 371 -3.37 -3.46 -1.23
CA ILE A 371 -3.23 -2.01 -1.01
C ILE A 371 -2.10 -1.73 -0.01
N MET A 372 -2.00 -2.49 1.08
CA MET A 372 -0.93 -2.32 2.06
C MET A 372 0.46 -2.66 1.50
N ILE A 373 0.62 -3.83 0.88
CA ILE A 373 1.90 -4.25 0.27
C ILE A 373 2.33 -3.25 -0.82
N SER A 374 1.38 -2.78 -1.61
CA SER A 374 1.59 -1.77 -2.64
C SER A 374 2.08 -0.44 -2.04
N ASN A 375 1.44 0.02 -0.96
CA ASN A 375 1.87 1.24 -0.29
C ASN A 375 3.30 1.08 0.27
N GLU A 376 3.60 -0.06 0.87
CA GLU A 376 4.95 -0.38 1.36
C GLU A 376 5.99 -0.34 0.23
N HIS A 377 5.71 -1.02 -0.88
CA HIS A 377 6.59 -1.02 -2.05
C HIS A 377 6.81 0.40 -2.60
N ASN A 378 5.76 1.22 -2.66
CA ASN A 378 5.85 2.60 -3.14
C ASN A 378 6.71 3.48 -2.22
N ILE A 379 6.61 3.33 -0.90
CA ILE A 379 7.46 4.03 0.06
C ILE A 379 8.92 3.60 -0.13
N HIS A 380 9.19 2.30 -0.14
CA HIS A 380 10.55 1.81 -0.31
C HIS A 380 11.17 2.26 -1.63
N LYS A 381 10.42 2.17 -2.72
CA LYS A 381 10.86 2.63 -4.03
C LYS A 381 11.12 4.13 -4.07
N ARG A 382 10.33 4.94 -3.35
CA ARG A 382 10.60 6.37 -3.20
C ARG A 382 11.97 6.61 -2.57
N HIS A 383 12.31 5.90 -1.48
CA HIS A 383 13.64 6.04 -0.86
C HIS A 383 14.77 5.65 -1.80
N VAL A 384 14.63 4.55 -2.54
CA VAL A 384 15.62 4.10 -3.53
C VAL A 384 15.80 5.13 -4.65
N LEU A 385 14.70 5.68 -5.17
CA LEU A 385 14.75 6.69 -6.23
C LEU A 385 15.43 7.98 -5.76
N ILE A 386 15.19 8.42 -4.52
CA ILE A 386 15.80 9.63 -3.97
C ILE A 386 17.30 9.41 -3.69
N SER A 387 17.69 8.26 -3.14
CA SER A 387 19.10 7.92 -2.95
C SER A 387 19.83 7.80 -4.30
N SER A 388 19.20 7.17 -5.29
CA SER A 388 19.73 7.11 -6.66
C SER A 388 19.89 8.51 -7.26
N ALA A 389 18.92 9.41 -7.04
CA ALA A 389 19.00 10.80 -7.52
C ALA A 389 20.21 11.54 -6.92
N GLN A 390 20.50 11.37 -5.63
CA GLN A 390 21.69 11.95 -4.99
C GLN A 390 22.98 11.41 -5.62
N ASN A 391 23.10 10.10 -5.81
CA ASN A 391 24.27 9.48 -6.43
C ASN A 391 24.49 9.97 -7.87
N MET A 392 23.42 9.96 -8.68
CA MET A 392 23.47 10.47 -10.06
C MET A 392 23.88 11.95 -10.10
N THR A 393 23.39 12.76 -9.16
CA THR A 393 23.75 14.17 -9.05
C THR A 393 25.21 14.34 -8.65
N ASN A 394 25.69 13.59 -7.66
CA ASN A 394 27.10 13.58 -7.26
C ASN A 394 28.04 13.19 -8.40
N ASP A 395 27.68 12.16 -9.17
CA ASP A 395 28.47 11.72 -10.32
C ASP A 395 28.46 12.76 -11.45
N ALA A 396 27.32 13.41 -11.70
CA ALA A 396 27.24 14.53 -12.64
C ALA A 396 28.14 15.71 -12.24
N LEU A 397 28.15 16.07 -10.95
CA LEU A 397 29.01 17.15 -10.43
C LEU A 397 30.50 16.78 -10.51
N LYS A 398 30.88 15.55 -10.12
CA LYS A 398 32.27 15.04 -10.26
C LYS A 398 32.72 15.01 -11.72
N SER A 399 31.86 14.55 -12.61
CA SER A 399 32.14 14.52 -14.05
C SER A 399 32.35 15.94 -14.60
N TYR A 400 31.52 16.90 -14.17
CA TYR A 400 31.66 18.30 -14.56
C TYR A 400 32.96 18.93 -14.05
N ASP A 401 33.34 18.69 -12.78
CA ASP A 401 34.61 19.16 -12.22
C ASP A 401 35.82 18.65 -13.02
N ARG A 402 35.82 17.37 -13.43
CA ARG A 402 36.88 16.80 -14.28
C ARG A 402 36.96 17.43 -15.68
N LYS A 403 35.88 18.04 -16.20
CA LYS A 403 35.94 18.76 -17.48
C LYS A 403 36.83 19.99 -17.39
N PHE A 404 36.96 20.63 -16.22
CA PHE A 404 37.89 21.74 -16.04
C PHE A 404 39.35 21.30 -16.23
N ARG A 405 39.73 20.10 -15.75
CA ARG A 405 41.05 19.53 -16.04
C ARG A 405 41.30 19.35 -17.53
N SER A 406 40.28 18.93 -18.29
CA SER A 406 40.38 18.79 -19.74
C SER A 406 40.53 20.14 -20.43
N PHE A 407 39.85 21.17 -19.93
CA PHE A 407 40.01 22.56 -20.38
C PHE A 407 41.44 23.07 -20.15
N LEU A 408 42.02 22.85 -18.97
CA LEU A 408 43.42 23.22 -18.69
C LEU A 408 44.41 22.54 -19.63
N LYS A 409 44.22 21.24 -19.93
CA LYS A 409 45.08 20.51 -20.89
C LYS A 409 45.05 21.12 -22.29
N ASN A 410 43.89 21.62 -22.74
CA ASN A 410 43.79 22.29 -24.03
C ASN A 410 44.60 23.59 -24.04
N ILE A 411 44.55 24.38 -22.96
CA ILE A 411 45.37 25.60 -22.82
C ILE A 411 46.86 25.25 -22.81
N CYS A 412 47.26 24.19 -22.08
CA CYS A 412 48.65 23.73 -22.07
C CYS A 412 49.15 23.40 -23.49
N PHE A 413 48.33 22.71 -24.27
CA PHE A 413 48.66 22.38 -25.66
C PHE A 413 48.82 23.63 -26.54
N ASP A 414 47.96 24.63 -26.36
CA ASP A 414 48.07 25.89 -27.09
C ASP A 414 49.30 26.72 -26.68
N LEU A 415 49.63 26.74 -25.39
CA LEU A 415 50.86 27.37 -24.86
C LEU A 415 52.12 26.66 -25.35
N ASP A 416 52.14 25.34 -25.38
CA ASP A 416 53.24 24.55 -25.92
C ASP A 416 53.51 24.91 -27.39
N LYS A 417 52.42 24.98 -28.18
CA LYS A 417 52.49 25.35 -29.59
C LYS A 417 52.96 26.79 -29.79
N PHE A 418 52.50 27.71 -28.93
CA PHE A 418 52.93 29.11 -28.94
C PHE A 418 54.42 29.22 -28.63
N TYR A 419 54.88 28.62 -27.53
CA TYR A 419 56.26 28.75 -27.08
C TYR A 419 57.27 28.04 -27.98
N LYS A 420 56.86 26.95 -28.66
CA LYS A 420 57.68 26.35 -29.70
C LYS A 420 57.92 27.33 -30.87
N LYS A 421 56.87 27.98 -31.36
CA LYS A 421 57.01 29.01 -32.41
C LYS A 421 57.81 30.22 -31.96
N TRP A 422 57.60 30.66 -30.72
CA TRP A 422 58.35 31.75 -30.10
C TRP A 422 59.85 31.41 -30.02
N GLY A 423 60.20 30.22 -29.52
CA GLY A 423 61.59 29.77 -29.43
C GLY A 423 62.27 29.65 -30.80
N GLU A 424 61.56 29.16 -31.83
CA GLU A 424 62.06 29.14 -33.21
C GLU A 424 62.34 30.55 -33.76
N HIS A 425 61.49 31.54 -33.43
CA HIS A 425 61.72 32.93 -33.80
C HIS A 425 62.95 33.52 -33.10
N VAL A 426 63.08 33.34 -31.78
CA VAL A 426 64.22 33.83 -31.00
C VAL A 426 65.52 33.17 -31.47
N LYS A 427 65.48 31.89 -31.83
CA LYS A 427 66.64 31.19 -32.42
C LYS A 427 67.11 31.81 -33.73
N LYS A 428 66.18 32.27 -34.57
CA LYS A 428 66.45 32.82 -35.91
C LYS A 428 66.88 34.30 -35.86
N ASN A 429 66.24 35.10 -35.02
CA ASN A 429 66.36 36.57 -35.03
C ASN A 429 67.02 37.16 -33.77
N GLY A 430 67.31 36.35 -32.76
CA GLY A 430 67.77 36.81 -31.45
C GLY A 430 66.63 37.33 -30.57
N PHE A 431 66.97 37.75 -29.36
CA PHE A 431 66.00 38.28 -28.40
C PHE A 431 65.66 39.76 -28.72
N ASP A 432 64.64 39.98 -29.55
CA ASP A 432 64.12 41.32 -29.86
C ASP A 432 63.14 41.83 -28.79
N LYS A 433 63.33 43.04 -28.30
CA LYS A 433 62.51 43.62 -27.21
C LYS A 433 61.06 43.83 -27.65
N GLN A 434 60.83 44.31 -28.86
CA GLN A 434 59.49 44.69 -29.30
C GLN A 434 58.66 43.46 -29.64
N PHE A 435 59.21 42.53 -30.43
CA PHE A 435 58.56 41.24 -30.72
C PHE A 435 58.20 40.46 -29.45
N ASN A 436 59.07 40.44 -28.44
CA ASN A 436 58.81 39.75 -27.19
C ASN A 436 57.70 40.43 -26.37
N SER A 437 57.68 41.78 -26.32
CA SER A 437 56.58 42.51 -25.67
C SER A 437 55.25 42.20 -26.33
N ASP A 438 55.21 42.22 -27.67
CA ASP A 438 53.99 41.98 -28.44
C ASP A 438 53.53 40.51 -28.32
N SER A 439 54.48 39.58 -28.26
CA SER A 439 54.23 38.15 -28.02
C SER A 439 53.65 37.89 -26.63
N MET A 440 54.19 38.54 -25.59
CA MET A 440 53.65 38.43 -24.22
C MET A 440 52.28 39.10 -24.10
N LYS A 441 52.07 40.22 -24.80
CA LYS A 441 50.77 40.87 -24.88
C LYS A 441 49.73 40.01 -25.61
N TYR A 442 50.13 39.32 -26.69
CA TYR A 442 49.28 38.36 -27.38
C TYR A 442 48.79 37.23 -26.47
N LEU A 443 49.64 36.71 -25.57
CA LEU A 443 49.25 35.71 -24.57
C LEU A 443 48.20 36.24 -23.60
N ILE A 444 48.32 37.50 -23.16
CA ILE A 444 47.33 38.14 -22.30
C ILE A 444 46.00 38.31 -23.03
N ASP A 445 46.05 38.84 -24.26
CA ASP A 445 44.86 39.20 -25.01
C ASP A 445 44.09 37.95 -25.52
N ASN A 446 44.77 36.82 -25.78
CA ASN A 446 44.16 35.65 -26.43
C ASN A 446 44.17 34.34 -25.62
N MET A 447 45.00 34.20 -24.58
CA MET A 447 45.11 32.97 -23.77
C MET A 447 44.71 33.18 -22.30
N TYR A 448 43.98 34.25 -22.03
CA TYR A 448 43.46 34.61 -20.70
C TYR A 448 44.53 34.78 -19.62
N VAL A 449 45.82 34.91 -19.98
CA VAL A 449 46.94 35.04 -19.03
C VAL A 449 46.91 36.42 -18.37
N ASP A 450 47.05 36.49 -17.04
CA ASP A 450 47.07 37.78 -16.32
C ASP A 450 48.47 38.38 -16.25
N LYS A 451 49.48 37.54 -16.00
CA LYS A 451 50.89 37.94 -16.01
C LYS A 451 51.71 36.87 -16.72
N SER A 452 52.62 37.30 -17.59
CA SER A 452 53.58 36.43 -18.25
C SER A 452 54.99 36.95 -18.05
N TYR A 453 55.93 36.05 -17.78
CA TYR A 453 57.33 36.36 -17.56
C TYR A 453 58.24 35.53 -18.45
N VAL A 454 59.30 36.18 -18.93
CA VAL A 454 60.39 35.54 -19.66
C VAL A 454 61.71 35.87 -18.97
N ILE A 455 62.42 34.84 -18.51
CA ILE A 455 63.65 34.97 -17.74
C ILE A 455 64.76 34.23 -18.46
N GLY A 456 65.82 34.94 -18.84
CA GLY A 456 66.99 34.32 -19.46
C GLY A 456 67.99 33.79 -18.44
N SER A 457 68.67 32.68 -18.77
CA SER A 457 69.72 32.06 -17.97
C SER A 457 70.89 33.03 -17.67
N GLU A 458 71.30 33.81 -18.69
CA GLU A 458 72.49 34.69 -18.60
C GLU A 458 72.18 36.17 -18.89
N THR A 459 70.92 36.55 -19.03
CA THR A 459 70.53 37.93 -19.36
C THR A 459 70.15 38.73 -18.11
N SER A 460 70.45 40.03 -18.10
CA SER A 460 69.98 40.96 -17.06
C SER A 460 68.53 41.42 -17.26
N TYR A 461 67.86 40.85 -18.26
CA TYR A 461 66.50 41.24 -18.67
C TYR A 461 65.48 40.27 -18.11
N VAL A 462 64.45 40.83 -17.47
CA VAL A 462 63.20 40.11 -17.17
C VAL A 462 62.12 40.73 -18.04
N GLY A 463 61.58 39.94 -18.95
CA GLY A 463 60.43 40.34 -19.76
C GLY A 463 59.15 40.10 -18.99
N SER A 464 58.25 41.09 -18.99
CA SER A 464 56.89 41.00 -18.49
C SER A 464 55.92 41.52 -19.55
N SER A 465 54.65 41.18 -19.41
CA SER A 465 53.55 41.75 -20.20
C SER A 465 53.42 43.28 -20.11
N ASP A 466 53.87 43.88 -19.01
CA ASP A 466 53.83 45.32 -18.76
C ASP A 466 55.10 46.07 -19.22
N GLY A 467 56.10 45.35 -19.74
CA GLY A 467 57.38 45.88 -20.22
C GLY A 467 58.59 45.07 -19.73
N PHE A 468 59.81 45.56 -20.03
CA PHE A 468 61.05 44.90 -19.62
C PHE A 468 61.69 45.60 -18.43
N ILE A 469 62.26 44.79 -17.54
CA ILE A 469 63.10 45.24 -16.43
C ILE A 469 64.55 44.89 -16.74
N TYR A 470 65.43 45.89 -16.66
CA TYR A 470 66.86 45.69 -16.70
C TYR A 470 67.47 45.86 -15.31
N TYR A 471 68.19 44.83 -14.87
CA TYR A 471 68.99 44.88 -13.65
C TYR A 471 70.45 45.20 -13.97
N LYS A 472 70.94 46.33 -13.46
CA LYS A 472 72.35 46.74 -13.49
C LYS A 472 73.08 46.14 -12.28
N GLY A 473 74.29 45.60 -12.51
CA GLY A 473 75.12 44.98 -11.46
C GLY A 473 75.22 43.46 -11.57
N SER A 474 75.98 42.84 -10.67
CA SER A 474 76.08 41.37 -10.56
C SER A 474 74.80 40.77 -9.97
N ILE A 475 74.64 39.44 -10.09
CA ILE A 475 73.54 38.68 -9.48
C ILE A 475 73.46 38.94 -7.96
N ASP A 476 74.57 39.32 -7.32
CA ASP A 476 74.68 39.58 -5.88
C ASP A 476 73.96 40.86 -5.40
N ASN A 477 73.78 41.83 -6.29
CA ASN A 477 73.10 43.09 -5.97
C ASN A 477 72.44 43.71 -7.21
N PRO A 478 71.36 43.11 -7.74
CA PRO A 478 70.68 43.63 -8.91
C PRO A 478 69.99 44.95 -8.54
N VAL A 479 70.43 46.03 -9.18
CA VAL A 479 69.87 47.38 -9.06
C VAL A 479 69.07 47.68 -10.31
N LEU A 480 67.81 48.10 -10.15
CA LEU A 480 66.97 48.51 -11.28
C LEU A 480 67.61 49.68 -12.04
N ASP A 481 67.80 49.49 -13.34
CA ASP A 481 68.10 50.60 -14.25
C ASP A 481 66.78 51.14 -14.81
N LYS A 482 66.32 52.26 -14.27
CA LYS A 482 65.06 52.88 -14.67
C LYS A 482 65.09 53.43 -16.09
N GLU A 483 66.26 53.74 -16.65
CA GLU A 483 66.40 54.30 -18.00
C GLU A 483 66.32 53.22 -19.08
N LYS A 484 66.83 52.01 -18.79
CA LYS A 484 66.81 50.86 -19.71
C LYS A 484 65.57 49.98 -19.59
N SER A 485 64.71 50.24 -18.60
CA SER A 485 63.46 49.51 -18.35
C SER A 485 62.28 50.25 -18.99
N THR A 486 61.34 49.54 -19.62
CA THR A 486 60.26 50.14 -20.46
C THR A 486 58.85 50.01 -19.86
N PHE A 487 58.73 49.94 -18.53
CA PHE A 487 57.46 49.67 -17.84
C PHE A 487 56.50 50.87 -17.86
N ASN A 488 55.21 50.61 -18.11
CA ASN A 488 54.20 51.64 -18.26
C ASN A 488 53.26 51.74 -17.04
N ARG A 489 53.79 52.09 -15.85
CA ARG A 489 53.11 52.60 -14.62
C ARG A 489 54.07 52.60 -13.41
N THR A 490 53.77 53.41 -12.38
CA THR A 490 54.44 53.38 -11.07
C THR A 490 54.27 52.01 -10.41
N LEU A 491 55.23 51.11 -10.58
CA LEU A 491 55.34 49.87 -9.81
C LEU A 491 55.35 50.19 -8.32
N SER A 492 54.51 49.51 -7.54
CA SER A 492 54.65 49.52 -6.08
C SER A 492 56.02 48.93 -5.70
N LYS A 493 56.61 49.39 -4.59
CA LYS A 493 57.88 48.86 -4.09
C LYS A 493 57.84 47.32 -3.92
N TYR A 494 56.66 46.80 -3.60
CA TYR A 494 56.39 45.37 -3.44
C TYR A 494 56.49 44.56 -4.75
N ALA A 495 55.83 44.99 -5.83
CA ALA A 495 55.87 44.29 -7.12
C ALA A 495 57.29 44.20 -7.69
N TYR A 496 58.14 45.18 -7.35
CA TYR A 496 59.55 45.17 -7.69
C TYR A 496 60.34 44.08 -6.93
N ASP A 497 60.10 43.93 -5.63
CA ASP A 497 60.77 42.94 -4.80
C ASP A 497 60.35 41.50 -5.18
N GLU A 498 59.08 41.29 -5.56
CA GLU A 498 58.54 40.02 -6.09
C GLU A 498 59.22 39.62 -7.42
N LEU A 499 59.31 40.53 -8.39
CA LEU A 499 59.97 40.27 -9.68
C LEU A 499 61.46 40.00 -9.52
N LYS A 500 62.11 40.71 -8.60
CA LYS A 500 63.51 40.49 -8.25
C LYS A 500 63.70 39.09 -7.67
N LEU A 501 62.81 38.65 -6.78
CA LEU A 501 62.83 37.31 -6.20
C LEU A 501 62.63 36.23 -7.27
N LEU A 502 61.60 36.37 -8.10
CA LEU A 502 61.24 35.41 -9.15
C LEU A 502 62.37 35.25 -10.18
N ASN A 503 63.02 36.34 -10.56
CA ASN A 503 64.22 36.34 -11.40
C ASN A 503 65.38 35.55 -10.77
N LEU A 504 65.66 35.79 -9.50
CA LEU A 504 66.75 35.14 -8.78
C LEU A 504 66.50 33.64 -8.57
N VAL A 505 65.27 33.26 -8.21
CA VAL A 505 64.85 31.86 -8.05
C VAL A 505 64.94 31.13 -9.39
N ALA A 506 64.34 31.68 -10.46
CA ALA A 506 64.37 31.04 -11.78
C ALA A 506 65.80 30.87 -12.31
N LYS A 507 66.69 31.85 -12.10
CA LYS A 507 68.11 31.73 -12.49
C LYS A 507 68.86 30.66 -11.71
N LYS A 508 68.60 30.53 -10.40
CA LYS A 508 69.18 29.45 -9.60
C LYS A 508 68.74 28.09 -10.12
N ILE A 509 67.46 27.93 -10.43
CA ILE A 509 66.91 26.67 -10.96
C ILE A 509 67.48 26.36 -12.36
N ILE A 510 67.50 27.32 -13.27
CA ILE A 510 68.11 27.12 -14.61
C ILE A 510 69.60 26.78 -14.47
N GLY A 511 70.31 27.45 -13.55
CA GLY A 511 71.72 27.17 -13.24
C GLY A 511 71.94 25.74 -12.75
N ASP A 512 71.16 25.31 -11.77
CA ASP A 512 71.19 23.95 -11.22
C ASP A 512 70.88 22.90 -12.30
N LEU A 513 69.86 23.12 -13.12
CA LEU A 513 69.48 22.23 -14.23
C LEU A 513 70.54 22.19 -15.35
N ASN A 514 71.19 23.32 -15.63
CA ASN A 514 72.32 23.40 -16.57
C ASN A 514 73.66 22.94 -15.95
N ARG A 515 73.66 22.43 -14.71
CA ARG A 515 74.84 21.97 -13.96
C ARG A 515 75.92 23.05 -13.78
N LYS A 516 75.51 24.31 -13.58
CA LYS A 516 76.38 25.47 -13.37
C LYS A 516 76.33 25.89 -11.90
N GLU A 517 77.41 25.66 -11.16
CA GLU A 517 77.48 26.05 -9.74
C GLU A 517 77.38 27.58 -9.57
N LEU A 518 76.43 28.02 -8.74
CA LEU A 518 76.35 29.42 -8.30
C LEU A 518 77.27 29.68 -7.09
N PRO A 519 77.78 30.91 -6.92
CA PRO A 519 78.60 31.26 -5.78
C PRO A 519 77.90 30.98 -4.43
N ARG A 520 78.59 30.35 -3.47
CA ARG A 520 78.00 29.93 -2.17
C ARG A 520 77.36 31.07 -1.38
N HIS A 521 77.94 32.27 -1.40
CA HIS A 521 77.38 33.44 -0.70
C HIS A 521 76.06 33.92 -1.32
N LEU A 522 75.88 33.70 -2.63
CA LEU A 522 74.65 33.99 -3.34
C LEU A 522 73.56 32.98 -2.95
N VAL A 523 73.91 31.69 -2.92
CA VAL A 523 72.99 30.61 -2.54
C VAL A 523 72.46 30.81 -1.12
N ALA A 524 73.33 31.10 -0.15
CA ALA A 524 72.92 31.33 1.25
C ALA A 524 72.05 32.58 1.42
N ARG A 525 72.32 33.66 0.67
CA ARG A 525 71.48 34.86 0.69
C ARG A 525 70.13 34.62 0.02
N LEU A 526 70.10 33.84 -1.06
CA LEU A 526 68.85 33.44 -1.73
C LEU A 526 67.99 32.55 -0.84
N GLU A 527 68.59 31.65 -0.07
CA GLU A 527 67.90 30.84 0.94
C GLU A 527 67.32 31.73 2.04
N LEU A 528 68.11 32.65 2.60
CA LEU A 528 67.63 33.56 3.64
C LEU A 528 66.47 34.45 3.13
N VAL A 529 66.58 34.99 1.90
CA VAL A 529 65.52 35.81 1.31
C VAL A 529 64.28 34.96 0.99
N ALA A 530 64.44 33.76 0.43
CA ALA A 530 63.35 32.83 0.16
C ALA A 530 62.65 32.38 1.46
N GLU A 531 63.39 32.00 2.50
CA GLU A 531 62.81 31.63 3.80
C GLU A 531 62.15 32.81 4.50
N SER A 532 62.71 34.02 4.41
CA SER A 532 62.13 35.21 5.05
C SER A 532 60.85 35.72 4.37
N LEU A 533 60.72 35.56 3.05
CA LEU A 533 59.59 36.06 2.27
C LEU A 533 58.55 34.98 1.97
N LEU A 534 58.98 33.73 1.81
CA LEU A 534 58.16 32.62 1.34
C LEU A 534 57.96 31.54 2.41
N GLN A 535 58.70 31.58 3.52
CA GLN A 535 58.73 30.55 4.58
C GLN A 535 58.92 29.11 4.06
N LEU A 536 59.52 28.96 2.87
CA LEU A 536 59.80 27.69 2.21
C LEU A 536 61.30 27.55 1.97
N ASN A 537 61.81 26.33 2.11
CA ASN A 537 63.18 26.05 1.73
C ASN A 537 63.31 25.92 0.21
N PHE A 538 64.53 26.04 -0.31
CA PHE A 538 64.74 26.05 -1.77
C PHE A 538 64.42 24.70 -2.44
N ILE A 539 64.47 23.60 -1.69
CA ILE A 539 64.11 22.26 -2.16
C ILE A 539 62.60 22.17 -2.40
N GLU A 540 61.79 22.75 -1.53
CA GLU A 540 60.33 22.85 -1.69
C GLU A 540 59.95 23.71 -2.89
N ILE A 541 60.63 24.85 -3.07
CA ILE A 541 60.40 25.75 -4.21
C ILE A 541 60.76 25.07 -5.53
N THR A 542 61.92 24.41 -5.60
CA THR A 542 62.35 23.66 -6.79
C THR A 542 61.42 22.49 -7.08
N ASN A 543 61.08 21.67 -6.09
CA ASN A 543 60.14 20.57 -6.28
C ASN A 543 58.77 21.07 -6.76
N GLY A 544 58.23 22.13 -6.15
CA GLY A 544 56.94 22.70 -6.53
C GLY A 544 56.94 23.28 -7.96
N LEU A 545 58.06 23.86 -8.41
CA LEU A 545 58.20 24.31 -9.80
C LEU A 545 58.35 23.13 -10.77
N MET A 546 59.17 22.14 -10.42
CA MET A 546 59.40 20.97 -11.26
C MET A 546 58.13 20.13 -11.47
N THR A 547 57.23 20.07 -10.48
CA THR A 547 55.93 19.41 -10.65
C THR A 547 54.99 20.12 -11.62
N ASN A 548 55.26 21.39 -11.93
CA ASN A 548 54.41 22.27 -12.72
C ASN A 548 55.00 22.59 -14.11
N VAL A 549 56.11 21.94 -14.46
CA VAL A 549 56.68 22.02 -15.80
C VAL A 549 55.74 21.38 -16.81
N ASP A 550 55.46 22.09 -17.91
CA ASP A 550 54.58 21.66 -19.02
C ASP A 550 53.12 21.32 -18.62
N ASP A 551 52.68 21.75 -17.43
CA ASP A 551 51.30 21.57 -16.95
C ASP A 551 50.82 22.85 -16.26
N ILE A 552 49.51 23.11 -16.26
CA ILE A 552 48.92 24.21 -15.49
C ILE A 552 48.49 23.65 -14.15
N LYS A 553 49.18 24.06 -13.08
CA LYS A 553 48.86 23.65 -11.71
C LYS A 553 48.86 24.83 -10.76
N PRO A 554 48.16 24.72 -9.61
CA PRO A 554 48.30 25.68 -8.54
C PRO A 554 49.76 25.75 -8.10
N TRP A 555 50.36 26.93 -8.17
CA TRP A 555 51.70 27.23 -7.68
C TRP A 555 51.73 28.63 -7.11
N GLY A 556 52.52 28.81 -6.07
CA GLY A 556 52.75 30.13 -5.53
C GLY A 556 53.32 30.03 -4.13
N PHE A 557 53.23 31.14 -3.41
CA PHE A 557 53.95 31.32 -2.17
C PHE A 557 52.95 31.35 -1.01
N GLU A 558 53.09 30.39 -0.08
CA GLU A 558 52.15 30.16 1.03
C GLU A 558 50.67 30.21 0.59
N LYS A 559 49.95 31.28 0.93
CA LYS A 559 48.52 31.47 0.66
C LYS A 559 48.22 32.08 -0.72
N ASN A 560 49.24 32.61 -1.41
CA ASN A 560 49.11 33.16 -2.78
C ASN A 560 49.39 32.09 -3.84
N ILE A 561 48.54 31.06 -3.86
CA ILE A 561 48.60 29.99 -4.85
C ILE A 561 47.78 30.41 -6.06
N ASN A 562 48.45 30.64 -7.19
CA ASN A 562 47.82 30.99 -8.45
C ASN A 562 47.98 29.84 -9.45
N MET A 563 47.05 29.71 -10.39
CA MET A 563 47.29 28.77 -11.49
C MET A 563 48.51 29.25 -12.26
N THR A 564 49.48 28.36 -12.43
CA THR A 564 50.78 28.69 -13.01
C THR A 564 51.14 27.63 -14.03
N TYR A 565 51.63 28.09 -15.18
CA TYR A 565 52.28 27.27 -16.18
C TYR A 565 53.73 27.66 -16.25
N PHE A 566 54.60 26.67 -16.14
CA PHE A 566 56.03 26.88 -16.13
C PHE A 566 56.68 26.05 -17.24
N LYS A 567 57.58 26.67 -18.00
CA LYS A 567 58.27 25.99 -19.11
C LYS A 567 59.70 26.44 -19.27
N PHE A 568 60.58 25.48 -19.46
CA PHE A 568 61.94 25.75 -19.90
C PHE A 568 62.04 25.59 -21.42
N VAL A 569 62.68 26.55 -22.08
CA VAL A 569 62.85 26.52 -23.53
C VAL A 569 64.34 26.55 -23.87
N PRO A 570 64.89 25.44 -24.43
CA PRO A 570 66.18 25.47 -25.09
C PRO A 570 66.02 26.14 -26.46
N VAL A 571 66.83 27.16 -26.74
CA VAL A 571 66.78 27.96 -27.97
C VAL A 571 68.03 27.73 -28.81
N HIS A 572 69.22 27.82 -28.18
CA HIS A 572 70.50 27.77 -28.87
C HIS A 572 71.08 26.36 -28.91
N THR A 573 71.03 25.63 -27.79
CA THR A 573 71.55 24.25 -27.69
C THR A 573 70.51 23.33 -27.03
N PRO A 574 70.25 22.12 -27.57
CA PRO A 574 69.26 21.19 -27.00
C PRO A 574 69.52 20.83 -25.53
N ASP A 575 70.79 20.78 -25.11
CA ASP A 575 71.20 20.34 -23.78
C ASP A 575 71.35 21.48 -22.75
N LYS A 576 71.07 22.73 -23.13
CA LYS A 576 71.09 23.87 -22.19
C LYS A 576 69.78 24.64 -22.26
N LEU A 577 69.23 24.90 -21.09
CA LEU A 577 68.01 25.69 -20.91
C LEU A 577 68.38 27.16 -20.96
N ASP A 578 67.92 27.87 -21.99
CA ASP A 578 68.24 29.28 -22.22
C ASP A 578 67.23 30.21 -21.51
N TYR A 579 65.95 29.83 -21.51
CA TYR A 579 64.87 30.65 -20.95
C TYR A 579 63.93 29.83 -20.06
N ALA A 580 63.47 30.45 -18.97
CA ALA A 580 62.29 30.04 -18.23
C ALA A 580 61.12 30.98 -18.54
N LEU A 581 59.97 30.39 -18.78
CA LEU A 581 58.72 31.06 -19.09
C LEU A 581 57.72 30.75 -17.98
N VAL A 582 57.05 31.79 -17.52
CA VAL A 582 56.05 31.68 -16.45
C VAL A 582 54.78 32.37 -16.91
N CYS A 583 53.67 31.66 -16.98
CA CYS A 583 52.34 32.25 -17.10
C CYS A 583 51.62 32.10 -15.77
N LEU A 584 51.03 33.19 -15.30
CA LEU A 584 50.26 33.25 -14.07
C LEU A 584 48.85 33.73 -14.40
N TRP A 585 47.87 33.04 -13.84
CA TRP A 585 46.49 33.47 -13.81
C TRP A 585 46.15 33.87 -12.38
N LEU A 586 45.80 35.13 -12.18
CA LEU A 586 45.56 35.72 -10.88
C LEU A 586 44.17 35.37 -10.39
N GLY A 587 44.11 34.82 -9.17
CA GLY A 587 42.87 34.38 -8.56
C GLY A 587 42.14 33.33 -9.40
N ASN A 588 40.81 33.43 -9.44
CA ASN A 588 39.96 32.35 -9.94
C ASN A 588 39.47 32.57 -11.38
N ARG A 589 40.18 33.39 -12.16
CA ARG A 589 39.75 33.84 -13.50
C ARG A 589 39.60 32.70 -14.51
N LEU A 590 40.56 31.77 -14.58
CA LEU A 590 40.46 30.60 -15.46
C LEU A 590 39.23 29.74 -15.18
N GLN A 591 38.93 29.52 -13.89
CA GLN A 591 37.74 28.80 -13.48
C GLN A 591 36.47 29.57 -13.88
N ALA A 592 36.45 30.89 -13.70
CA ALA A 592 35.34 31.74 -14.16
C ALA A 592 35.09 31.62 -15.67
N ASP A 593 36.15 31.67 -16.50
CA ASP A 593 36.03 31.63 -17.96
C ASP A 593 35.59 30.25 -18.47
N PHE A 594 36.03 29.17 -17.81
CA PHE A 594 35.47 27.82 -18.04
C PHE A 594 33.98 27.77 -17.72
N LEU A 595 33.55 28.34 -16.58
CA LEU A 595 32.14 28.35 -16.19
C LEU A 595 31.28 29.17 -17.16
N LYS A 596 31.76 30.31 -17.68
CA LYS A 596 31.02 31.14 -18.66
C LYS A 596 30.70 30.35 -19.93
N THR A 597 31.61 29.48 -20.34
CA THR A 597 31.53 28.76 -21.61
C THR A 597 30.84 27.40 -21.49
N SER A 598 30.93 26.72 -20.35
CA SER A 598 30.49 25.32 -20.21
C SER A 598 29.23 25.11 -19.35
N LEU A 599 28.87 26.05 -18.47
CA LEU A 599 27.79 25.85 -17.50
C LEU A 599 26.40 25.74 -18.15
N PHE A 600 26.17 26.49 -19.24
CA PHE A 600 24.91 26.45 -19.96
C PHE A 600 24.67 25.07 -20.59
N ASP A 601 25.70 24.48 -21.21
CA ASP A 601 25.62 23.17 -21.82
C ASP A 601 25.51 22.05 -20.77
N ALA A 602 26.17 22.19 -19.62
CA ALA A 602 26.05 21.22 -18.52
C ALA A 602 24.62 21.11 -17.95
N ASN A 603 23.86 22.21 -17.99
CA ASN A 603 22.46 22.23 -17.58
C ASN A 603 21.51 21.55 -18.58
N ARG A 604 21.99 21.18 -19.78
CA ARG A 604 21.24 20.38 -20.76
C ARG A 604 21.60 18.90 -20.61
N ASN A 605 20.93 18.20 -19.70
CA ASN A 605 21.14 16.76 -19.46
C ASN A 605 19.81 15.99 -19.39
N GLU A 606 19.87 14.69 -19.63
CA GLU A 606 18.68 13.79 -19.72
C GLU A 606 17.87 13.73 -18.42
N HIS A 607 18.51 13.99 -17.28
CA HIS A 607 17.91 13.91 -15.96
C HIS A 607 17.34 15.25 -15.48
N ASN A 608 17.45 16.33 -16.28
CA ASN A 608 17.10 17.70 -15.91
C ASN A 608 17.75 18.15 -14.58
N ILE A 609 18.96 17.67 -14.29
CA ILE A 609 19.74 18.13 -13.15
C ILE A 609 20.16 19.56 -13.44
N LYS A 610 19.73 20.50 -12.61
CA LYS A 610 20.15 21.89 -12.72
C LYS A 610 21.45 22.07 -11.93
N LEU A 611 22.56 22.30 -12.63
CA LEU A 611 23.82 22.73 -12.04
C LEU A 611 23.78 24.24 -11.78
N VAL A 612 23.94 24.57 -10.51
CA VAL A 612 24.10 25.91 -9.99
C VAL A 612 25.51 26.02 -9.42
N VAL A 613 26.17 27.13 -9.67
CA VAL A 613 27.55 27.34 -9.22
C VAL A 613 27.59 28.59 -8.36
N TYR A 614 28.17 28.48 -7.17
CA TYR A 614 28.28 29.57 -6.22
C TYR A 614 29.74 30.01 -6.08
N ASN A 615 30.00 31.30 -6.25
CA ASN A 615 31.33 31.86 -6.09
C ASN A 615 31.61 32.09 -4.61
N LEU A 616 32.63 31.40 -4.08
CA LEU A 616 32.98 31.50 -2.65
C LEU A 616 33.55 32.88 -2.30
N ALA A 617 34.23 33.55 -3.23
CA ALA A 617 34.85 34.85 -3.01
C ALA A 617 33.85 36.02 -3.11
N THR A 618 33.04 36.06 -4.18
CA THR A 618 32.06 37.16 -4.38
C THR A 618 30.74 36.93 -3.67
N ARG A 619 30.47 35.69 -3.23
CA ARG A 619 29.21 35.25 -2.60
C ARG A 619 27.98 35.36 -3.49
N GLU A 620 28.20 35.40 -4.79
CA GLU A 620 27.16 35.48 -5.80
C GLU A 620 27.07 34.15 -6.53
N PHE A 621 25.86 33.81 -6.99
CA PHE A 621 25.69 32.72 -7.92
C PHE A 621 26.21 33.11 -9.29
N PHE A 622 26.84 32.14 -9.95
CA PHE A 622 27.35 32.33 -11.29
C PHE A 622 26.19 32.35 -12.30
N GLY A 623 26.07 33.44 -13.07
CA GLY A 623 24.99 33.67 -14.04
C GLY A 623 23.80 34.48 -13.47
N ASN A 624 22.76 34.72 -14.26
CA ASN A 624 21.56 35.47 -13.85
C ASN A 624 20.59 34.65 -12.96
N ILE A 625 21.10 34.03 -11.90
CA ILE A 625 20.24 33.45 -10.86
C ILE A 625 19.95 34.60 -9.90
N LYS A 626 18.73 35.16 -9.96
CA LYS A 626 18.31 36.26 -9.07
C LYS A 626 18.66 35.91 -7.61
N ASP A 627 19.34 36.83 -6.93
CA ASP A 627 19.82 36.75 -5.53
C ASP A 627 18.70 36.57 -4.48
N GLU A 628 17.44 36.39 -4.89
CA GLU A 628 16.26 36.35 -4.01
C GLU A 628 16.05 35.02 -3.29
N ASN A 629 16.88 33.99 -3.49
CA ASN A 629 16.69 32.69 -2.85
C ASN A 629 17.67 32.47 -1.68
N ASP A 630 17.32 33.02 -0.52
CA ASP A 630 17.98 32.77 0.78
C ASP A 630 18.25 31.28 1.02
N VAL A 631 17.38 30.39 0.52
CA VAL A 631 17.44 28.93 0.68
C VAL A 631 18.73 28.31 0.12
N LEU A 632 19.15 28.70 -1.10
CA LEU A 632 20.37 28.15 -1.70
C LEU A 632 21.62 28.68 -0.99
N ILE A 633 21.61 29.96 -0.63
CA ILE A 633 22.71 30.60 0.10
C ILE A 633 22.85 29.91 1.47
N ASP A 634 21.76 29.68 2.18
CA ASP A 634 21.77 29.02 3.49
C ASP A 634 22.24 27.57 3.40
N TYR A 635 21.89 26.85 2.33
CA TYR A 635 22.41 25.50 2.09
C TYR A 635 23.92 25.48 1.81
N VAL A 636 24.44 26.43 1.02
CA VAL A 636 25.88 26.57 0.81
C VAL A 636 26.60 26.92 2.12
N LYS A 637 26.03 27.85 2.91
CA LYS A 637 26.54 28.17 4.25
C LYS A 637 26.54 26.94 5.15
N LYS A 638 25.51 26.10 5.11
CA LYS A 638 25.40 24.89 5.93
C LYS A 638 26.48 23.87 5.56
N THR A 639 26.64 23.58 4.27
CA THR A 639 27.52 22.52 3.78
C THR A 639 29.01 22.87 3.90
N GLY A 640 29.37 24.16 3.88
CA GLY A 640 30.76 24.60 4.08
C GLY A 640 31.70 23.95 3.08
N LYS A 641 32.82 23.37 3.54
CA LYS A 641 33.78 22.62 2.70
C LYS A 641 33.38 21.16 2.46
N SER A 642 32.48 20.60 3.27
CA SER A 642 32.12 19.18 3.18
C SER A 642 31.29 18.90 1.93
N GLN A 643 31.46 17.68 1.41
CA GLN A 643 30.51 17.16 0.42
C GLN A 643 29.17 16.89 1.10
N SER A 644 28.08 17.11 0.38
CA SER A 644 26.74 16.71 0.81
C SER A 644 26.67 15.18 0.85
N GLU A 645 26.93 14.62 2.03
CA GLU A 645 26.73 13.20 2.30
C GLU A 645 25.24 12.86 2.45
N GLU A 646 24.40 13.87 2.66
CA GLU A 646 22.98 13.72 2.96
C GLU A 646 22.04 14.20 1.87
N ILE A 647 20.92 13.47 1.74
CA ILE A 647 19.75 13.87 0.98
C ILE A 647 19.07 15.05 1.68
N GLU A 648 19.18 16.24 1.10
CA GLU A 648 18.40 17.39 1.52
C GLU A 648 17.42 17.81 0.44
N PHE A 649 16.27 18.29 0.87
CA PHE A 649 15.23 18.79 -0.02
C PHE A 649 15.13 20.30 0.12
N ILE A 650 15.04 20.99 -1.00
CA ILE A 650 14.77 22.42 -1.03
C ILE A 650 13.61 22.71 -1.97
N ASN A 651 12.80 23.70 -1.61
CA ASN A 651 11.88 24.31 -2.55
C ASN A 651 12.60 25.45 -3.26
N TYR A 652 12.67 25.38 -4.58
CA TYR A 652 13.32 26.38 -5.41
C TYR A 652 12.42 26.70 -6.61
N ASN A 653 12.04 27.97 -6.76
CA ASN A 653 11.08 28.45 -7.77
C ASN A 653 9.75 27.67 -7.78
N GLY A 654 9.23 27.31 -6.61
CA GLY A 654 7.95 26.61 -6.45
C GLY A 654 7.99 25.11 -6.81
N GLN A 655 9.18 24.52 -6.93
CA GLN A 655 9.38 23.09 -7.14
C GLN A 655 10.36 22.51 -6.13
N ASP A 656 10.14 21.27 -5.72
CA ASP A 656 11.02 20.59 -4.77
C ASP A 656 12.15 19.84 -5.49
N TYR A 657 13.37 20.04 -5.00
CA TYR A 657 14.59 19.44 -5.51
C TYR A 657 15.32 18.68 -4.41
N VAL A 658 15.95 17.56 -4.78
CA VAL A 658 17.08 17.02 -4.02
C VAL A 658 18.29 17.88 -4.35
N ILE A 659 18.87 18.51 -3.33
CA ILE A 659 20.06 19.34 -3.49
C ILE A 659 21.30 18.57 -3.06
N VAL A 660 22.37 18.71 -3.84
CA VAL A 660 23.67 18.13 -3.56
C VAL A 660 24.74 19.19 -3.76
N ALA A 661 25.50 19.52 -2.72
CA ALA A 661 26.71 20.32 -2.83
C ALA A 661 27.95 19.42 -3.00
N PHE A 662 28.77 19.77 -3.98
CA PHE A 662 30.05 19.13 -4.26
C PHE A 662 31.18 20.15 -4.20
N ASN A 663 32.24 19.80 -3.46
CA ASN A 663 33.49 20.54 -3.46
C ASN A 663 34.35 20.02 -4.62
N GLY A 664 34.61 20.86 -5.62
CA GLY A 664 35.46 20.50 -6.75
C GLY A 664 36.89 20.21 -6.30
N GLU A 665 37.51 19.19 -6.88
CA GLU A 665 38.96 18.97 -6.76
C GLU A 665 39.70 20.03 -7.60
N TYR A 666 39.17 20.34 -8.79
CA TYR A 666 39.77 21.28 -9.72
C TYR A 666 39.08 22.66 -9.69
N LEU A 667 37.75 22.71 -9.58
CA LEU A 667 36.97 23.94 -9.41
C LEU A 667 36.82 24.31 -7.94
N ASN A 668 37.96 24.50 -7.27
CA ASN A 668 38.01 24.75 -5.82
C ASN A 668 37.58 26.17 -5.40
N ALA A 669 37.50 27.12 -6.34
CA ALA A 669 37.04 28.49 -6.07
C ALA A 669 35.52 28.61 -6.00
N TYR A 670 34.82 27.57 -6.47
CA TYR A 670 33.38 27.56 -6.62
C TYR A 670 32.77 26.35 -5.90
N ARG A 671 31.56 26.55 -5.37
CA ARG A 671 30.74 25.42 -4.91
C ARG A 671 29.86 24.98 -6.07
N LEU A 672 29.98 23.71 -6.45
CA LEU A 672 29.09 23.11 -7.44
C LEU A 672 27.86 22.55 -6.71
N ILE A 673 26.68 22.93 -7.17
CA ILE A 673 25.40 22.53 -6.58
C ILE A 673 24.58 21.87 -7.68
N GLY A 674 24.16 20.64 -7.45
CA GLY A 674 23.22 19.93 -8.32
C GLY A 674 21.83 19.92 -7.71
N LEU A 675 20.83 20.29 -8.50
CA LEU A 675 19.42 20.24 -8.14
C LEU A 675 18.73 19.19 -9.00
N TYR A 676 18.34 18.08 -8.38
CA TYR A 676 17.57 17.03 -9.03
C TYR A 676 16.06 17.19 -8.72
N PRO A 677 15.19 17.40 -9.71
CA PRO A 677 13.77 17.65 -9.46
C PRO A 677 13.06 16.39 -8.93
N ILE A 678 12.44 16.50 -7.74
CA ILE A 678 11.72 15.39 -7.10
C ILE A 678 10.54 14.91 -7.96
N LYS A 679 9.96 15.83 -8.75
CA LYS A 679 8.89 15.53 -9.72
C LYS A 679 9.22 14.35 -10.64
N ASN A 680 10.49 14.09 -10.95
CA ASN A 680 10.89 12.92 -11.73
C ASN A 680 10.61 11.60 -10.99
N ALA A 681 10.96 11.54 -9.70
CA ALA A 681 10.66 10.39 -8.84
C ALA A 681 9.15 10.26 -8.60
N GLU A 682 8.46 11.37 -8.33
CA GLU A 682 7.01 11.39 -8.16
C GLU A 682 6.24 10.98 -9.40
N LYS A 683 6.72 11.30 -10.61
CA LYS A 683 6.11 10.85 -11.86
C LYS A 683 6.16 9.32 -11.99
N ILE A 684 7.28 8.70 -11.62
CA ILE A 684 7.44 7.24 -11.64
C ILE A 684 6.49 6.59 -10.62
N ILE A 685 6.45 7.12 -9.39
CA ILE A 685 5.58 6.62 -8.32
C ILE A 685 4.10 6.85 -8.66
N GLY A 686 3.77 8.03 -9.20
CA GLY A 686 2.42 8.41 -9.60
C GLY A 686 1.86 7.47 -10.66
N LYS A 687 2.65 7.15 -11.69
CA LYS A 687 2.27 6.16 -12.71
C LYS A 687 1.93 4.81 -12.09
N GLN A 688 2.77 4.31 -11.18
CA GLN A 688 2.51 3.04 -10.50
C GLN A 688 1.28 3.09 -9.60
N LYS A 689 1.07 4.19 -8.85
CA LYS A 689 -0.15 4.38 -8.05
C LYS A 689 -1.41 4.37 -8.92
N THR A 690 -1.37 4.97 -10.10
CA THR A 690 -2.49 4.94 -11.05
C THR A 690 -2.73 3.53 -11.57
N GLU A 691 -1.69 2.79 -11.97
CA GLU A 691 -1.79 1.38 -12.41
C GLU A 691 -2.39 0.50 -11.29
N LEU A 692 -1.92 0.65 -10.06
CA LEU A 692 -2.41 -0.09 -8.90
C LEU A 692 -3.86 0.24 -8.57
N THR A 693 -4.24 1.52 -8.61
CA THR A 693 -5.62 1.95 -8.43
C THR A 693 -6.52 1.34 -9.51
N LEU A 694 -6.07 1.29 -10.76
CA LEU A 694 -6.81 0.67 -11.86
C LEU A 694 -7.00 -0.83 -11.63
N TYR A 695 -5.98 -1.55 -11.18
CA TYR A 695 -6.09 -2.99 -10.85
C TYR A 695 -7.08 -3.24 -9.71
N VAL A 696 -7.06 -2.42 -8.66
CA VAL A 696 -8.01 -2.49 -7.54
C VAL A 696 -9.44 -2.25 -8.02
N LEU A 697 -9.66 -1.22 -8.84
CA LEU A 697 -10.97 -0.87 -9.38
C LEU A 697 -11.50 -1.99 -10.31
N LEU A 698 -10.66 -2.50 -11.21
CA LEU A 698 -11.01 -3.60 -12.10
C LEU A 698 -11.41 -4.87 -11.33
N ASN A 699 -10.64 -5.26 -10.31
CA ASN A 699 -10.97 -6.41 -9.47
C ASN A 699 -12.27 -6.21 -8.69
N THR A 700 -12.54 -4.99 -8.22
CA THR A 700 -13.78 -4.67 -7.51
C THR A 700 -14.99 -4.78 -8.43
N VAL A 701 -14.88 -4.26 -9.66
CA VAL A 701 -15.93 -4.38 -10.68
C VAL A 701 -16.16 -5.86 -11.04
N LEU A 702 -15.09 -6.63 -11.29
CA LEU A 702 -15.19 -8.07 -11.58
C LEU A 702 -15.87 -8.83 -10.44
N ALA A 703 -15.53 -8.55 -9.18
CA ALA A 703 -16.14 -9.19 -8.01
C ALA A 703 -17.65 -8.89 -7.93
N ILE A 704 -18.04 -7.63 -8.13
CA ILE A 704 -19.46 -7.22 -8.11
C ILE A 704 -20.22 -7.87 -9.27
N SER A 705 -19.67 -7.85 -10.48
CA SER A 705 -20.28 -8.47 -11.66
C SER A 705 -20.46 -9.97 -11.47
N LEU A 706 -19.43 -10.69 -10.98
CA LEU A 706 -19.51 -12.13 -10.74
C LEU A 706 -20.56 -12.46 -9.66
N ALA A 707 -20.61 -11.66 -8.59
CA ALA A 707 -21.61 -11.81 -7.54
C ALA A 707 -23.04 -11.64 -8.07
N GLN A 708 -23.27 -10.66 -8.95
CA GLN A 708 -24.58 -10.45 -9.59
C GLN A 708 -24.95 -11.58 -10.55
N ILE A 709 -24.01 -12.03 -11.37
CA ILE A 709 -24.22 -13.14 -12.32
C ILE A 709 -24.62 -14.40 -11.55
N LEU A 710 -23.89 -14.77 -10.50
CA LEU A 710 -24.19 -15.95 -9.70
C LEU A 710 -25.50 -15.80 -8.92
N ALA A 711 -25.78 -14.62 -8.36
CA ALA A 711 -27.05 -14.38 -7.69
C ALA A 711 -28.23 -14.54 -8.66
N LYS A 712 -28.10 -14.10 -9.91
CA LYS A 712 -29.14 -14.26 -10.94
C LYS A 712 -29.27 -15.71 -11.38
N SER A 713 -28.15 -16.36 -11.70
CA SER A 713 -28.09 -17.74 -12.21
C SER A 713 -28.61 -18.79 -11.22
N PHE A 714 -28.52 -18.55 -9.90
CA PHE A 714 -28.96 -19.54 -8.92
C PHE A 714 -30.25 -19.17 -8.17
N LEU A 715 -30.46 -17.90 -7.81
CA LEU A 715 -31.59 -17.53 -6.93
C LEU A 715 -32.91 -17.33 -7.65
N GLU A 716 -32.88 -16.84 -8.90
CA GLU A 716 -34.10 -16.69 -9.70
C GLU A 716 -34.70 -18.07 -10.04
N PRO A 717 -33.93 -19.05 -10.54
CA PRO A 717 -34.44 -20.39 -10.78
C PRO A 717 -35.04 -21.07 -9.54
N LEU A 718 -34.35 -20.94 -8.41
CA LEU A 718 -34.81 -21.53 -7.15
C LEU A 718 -36.13 -20.90 -6.68
N SER A 719 -36.32 -19.59 -6.91
CA SER A 719 -37.57 -18.91 -6.57
C SER A 719 -38.74 -19.38 -7.44
N GLU A 720 -38.51 -19.68 -8.72
CA GLU A 720 -39.56 -20.21 -9.62
C GLU A 720 -39.93 -21.64 -9.24
N LEU A 721 -38.94 -22.49 -8.90
CA LEU A 721 -39.20 -23.84 -8.38
C LEU A 721 -39.97 -23.80 -7.06
N GLN A 722 -39.66 -22.86 -6.16
CA GLN A 722 -40.40 -22.68 -4.92
C GLN A 722 -41.88 -22.34 -5.19
N LYS A 723 -42.15 -21.45 -6.15
CA LYS A 723 -43.54 -21.14 -6.56
C LYS A 723 -44.25 -22.38 -7.11
N GLY A 724 -43.55 -23.19 -7.92
CA GLY A 724 -44.06 -24.47 -8.40
C GLY A 724 -44.43 -25.43 -7.26
N ALA A 725 -43.58 -25.59 -6.26
CA ALA A 725 -43.87 -26.43 -5.10
C ALA A 725 -45.14 -25.96 -4.34
N ILE A 726 -45.30 -24.65 -4.16
CA ILE A 726 -46.49 -24.06 -3.53
C ILE A 726 -47.76 -24.32 -4.39
N ALA A 727 -47.64 -24.32 -5.71
CA ALA A 727 -48.77 -24.64 -6.59
C ALA A 727 -49.24 -26.10 -6.43
N ILE A 728 -48.32 -27.05 -6.23
CA ILE A 728 -48.67 -28.45 -5.91
C ILE A 728 -49.44 -28.55 -4.59
N GLU A 729 -48.96 -27.87 -3.53
CA GLU A 729 -49.62 -27.86 -2.22
C GLU A 729 -51.06 -27.36 -2.32
N ASN A 730 -51.28 -26.33 -3.15
CA ASN A 730 -52.60 -25.74 -3.39
C ASN A 730 -53.47 -26.49 -4.41
N ARG A 731 -53.01 -27.66 -4.93
CA ARG A 731 -53.66 -28.41 -6.02
C ARG A 731 -53.93 -27.59 -7.29
N ASP A 732 -53.15 -26.53 -7.52
CA ASP A 732 -53.21 -25.75 -8.75
C ASP A 732 -52.37 -26.43 -9.84
N PHE A 733 -52.91 -27.51 -10.40
CA PHE A 733 -52.24 -28.27 -11.45
C PHE A 733 -52.16 -27.53 -12.80
N SER A 734 -52.66 -26.29 -12.89
CA SER A 734 -52.53 -25.43 -14.07
C SER A 734 -51.20 -24.67 -14.11
N HIS A 735 -50.53 -24.51 -12.97
CA HIS A 735 -49.26 -23.79 -12.88
C HIS A 735 -48.18 -24.47 -13.73
N ARG A 736 -47.43 -23.66 -14.50
CA ARG A 736 -46.30 -24.11 -15.32
C ARG A 736 -45.09 -23.23 -15.08
N ILE A 737 -43.94 -23.88 -14.92
CA ILE A 737 -42.65 -23.20 -14.78
C ILE A 737 -42.11 -22.96 -16.19
N THR A 738 -42.03 -21.70 -16.61
CA THR A 738 -41.68 -21.30 -17.99
C THR A 738 -40.40 -20.47 -18.07
N ASN A 739 -39.99 -19.85 -16.96
CA ASN A 739 -38.87 -18.92 -16.90
C ASN A 739 -37.58 -19.58 -16.36
N LEU A 740 -37.21 -20.74 -16.92
CA LEU A 740 -35.96 -21.42 -16.58
C LEU A 740 -35.09 -21.61 -17.83
N ASP A 741 -33.78 -21.44 -17.66
CA ASP A 741 -32.78 -21.61 -18.72
C ASP A 741 -32.65 -23.08 -19.13
N LYS A 742 -31.92 -23.39 -20.23
CA LYS A 742 -31.73 -24.78 -20.72
C LYS A 742 -30.66 -25.56 -19.95
N ASP A 743 -30.52 -25.29 -18.67
CA ASP A 743 -29.58 -25.94 -17.76
C ASP A 743 -30.30 -27.01 -16.91
N GLU A 744 -29.65 -27.47 -15.84
CA GLU A 744 -30.22 -28.44 -14.91
C GLU A 744 -31.49 -27.91 -14.23
N PHE A 745 -31.63 -26.60 -14.02
CA PHE A 745 -32.86 -26.03 -13.48
C PHE A 745 -33.99 -26.11 -14.51
N GLY A 746 -33.73 -25.81 -15.79
CA GLY A 746 -34.70 -26.02 -16.86
C GLY A 746 -35.18 -27.46 -16.98
N GLU A 747 -34.26 -28.42 -16.85
CA GLU A 747 -34.61 -29.84 -16.86
C GLU A 747 -35.55 -30.18 -15.69
N VAL A 748 -35.23 -29.72 -14.48
CA VAL A 748 -36.11 -29.88 -13.32
C VAL A 748 -37.46 -29.19 -13.53
N GLY A 749 -37.50 -28.02 -14.16
CA GLY A 749 -38.73 -27.32 -14.54
C GLY A 749 -39.59 -28.12 -15.52
N ASN A 750 -38.97 -28.76 -16.51
CA ASN A 750 -39.67 -29.61 -17.46
C ASN A 750 -40.22 -30.88 -16.80
N ILE A 751 -39.42 -31.53 -15.94
CA ILE A 751 -39.87 -32.69 -15.15
C ILE A 751 -41.06 -32.29 -14.27
N PHE A 752 -40.98 -31.14 -13.60
CA PHE A 752 -42.08 -30.59 -12.80
C PHE A 752 -43.35 -30.40 -13.66
N ASN A 753 -43.24 -29.75 -14.83
CA ASN A 753 -44.38 -29.52 -15.71
C ASN A 753 -45.02 -30.84 -16.19
N ASN A 754 -44.23 -31.87 -16.47
CA ASN A 754 -44.74 -33.19 -16.85
C ASN A 754 -45.50 -33.86 -15.69
N ILE A 755 -44.98 -33.77 -14.47
CA ILE A 755 -45.68 -34.27 -13.27
C ILE A 755 -47.01 -33.54 -13.08
N MET A 756 -47.05 -32.22 -13.29
CA MET A 756 -48.28 -31.44 -13.18
C MET A 756 -49.36 -31.87 -14.17
N VAL A 757 -48.98 -32.23 -15.40
CA VAL A 757 -49.91 -32.78 -16.39
C VAL A 757 -50.47 -34.12 -15.90
N GLY A 758 -49.61 -35.04 -15.44
CA GLY A 758 -50.05 -36.35 -14.94
C GLY A 758 -50.99 -36.24 -13.73
N LEU A 759 -50.73 -35.31 -12.80
CA LEU A 759 -51.62 -35.07 -11.65
C LEU A 759 -52.99 -34.52 -12.08
N ALA A 760 -53.03 -33.61 -13.07
CA ALA A 760 -54.28 -33.09 -13.62
C ALA A 760 -55.13 -34.19 -14.32
N GLU A 761 -54.48 -35.11 -15.03
CA GLU A 761 -55.16 -36.23 -15.71
C GLU A 761 -55.80 -37.19 -14.71
N VAL A 762 -55.13 -37.50 -13.60
CA VAL A 762 -55.68 -38.37 -12.54
C VAL A 762 -56.92 -37.75 -11.89
N GLU A 763 -56.89 -36.46 -11.58
CA GLU A 763 -58.05 -35.75 -11.02
C GLU A 763 -59.25 -35.77 -11.99
N THR A 764 -58.98 -35.61 -13.29
CA THR A 764 -60.01 -35.68 -14.33
C THR A 764 -60.63 -37.08 -14.41
N ALA A 765 -59.79 -38.12 -14.37
CA ALA A 765 -60.26 -39.51 -14.43
C ALA A 765 -61.09 -39.91 -13.20
N LYS A 766 -60.82 -39.36 -12.02
CA LYS A 766 -61.67 -39.51 -10.82
C LYS A 766 -63.09 -38.99 -11.08
N VAL A 767 -63.22 -37.77 -11.60
CA VAL A 767 -64.53 -37.16 -11.92
C VAL A 767 -65.32 -38.02 -12.91
N VAL A 768 -64.64 -38.59 -13.91
CA VAL A 768 -65.26 -39.52 -14.86
C VAL A 768 -65.74 -40.80 -14.17
N GLN A 769 -64.93 -41.41 -13.30
CA GLN A 769 -65.32 -42.62 -12.58
C GLN A 769 -66.55 -42.38 -11.68
N GLU A 770 -66.57 -41.31 -10.90
CA GLU A 770 -67.71 -40.97 -10.03
C GLU A 770 -69.00 -40.78 -10.83
N SER A 771 -68.91 -40.31 -12.09
CA SER A 771 -70.08 -40.19 -12.98
C SER A 771 -70.66 -41.52 -13.46
N LEU A 772 -69.93 -42.63 -13.32
CA LEU A 772 -70.36 -43.98 -13.69
C LEU A 772 -71.18 -44.67 -12.58
N PHE A 773 -71.19 -44.17 -11.35
CA PHE A 773 -72.02 -44.74 -10.28
C PHE A 773 -73.47 -44.23 -10.34
N PRO A 774 -74.46 -44.99 -9.81
CA PRO A 774 -75.85 -44.52 -9.72
C PRO A 774 -75.93 -43.29 -8.82
N LYS A 775 -76.65 -42.24 -9.27
CA LYS A 775 -76.65 -40.92 -8.63
C LYS A 775 -77.69 -40.73 -7.51
N GLU A 776 -78.68 -41.61 -7.41
CA GLU A 776 -79.84 -41.43 -6.52
C GLU A 776 -80.25 -42.73 -5.83
N SER A 777 -80.98 -42.63 -4.72
CA SER A 777 -81.66 -43.76 -4.07
C SER A 777 -82.72 -44.33 -5.03
N PHE A 778 -82.66 -45.63 -5.30
CA PHE A 778 -83.57 -46.30 -6.23
C PHE A 778 -84.75 -46.89 -5.47
N PHE A 779 -85.96 -46.55 -5.92
CA PHE A 779 -87.21 -47.10 -5.43
C PHE A 779 -87.90 -47.83 -6.58
N HIS A 780 -88.30 -49.08 -6.36
CA HIS A 780 -89.02 -49.85 -7.36
C HIS A 780 -90.00 -50.80 -6.69
N ASN A 781 -91.29 -50.53 -6.86
CA ASN A 781 -92.41 -51.19 -6.18
C ASN A 781 -92.19 -51.32 -4.67
N SER A 782 -91.95 -52.53 -4.18
CA SER A 782 -91.77 -52.81 -2.75
C SER A 782 -90.33 -52.73 -2.28
N PHE A 783 -89.38 -52.22 -3.08
CA PHE A 783 -87.97 -52.13 -2.70
C PHE A 783 -87.46 -50.69 -2.61
N ALA A 784 -86.72 -50.41 -1.53
CA ALA A 784 -85.90 -49.22 -1.39
C ALA A 784 -84.41 -49.60 -1.37
N VAL A 785 -83.59 -48.94 -2.19
CA VAL A 785 -82.16 -49.26 -2.37
C VAL A 785 -81.29 -48.02 -2.15
N TYR A 786 -80.21 -48.20 -1.40
CA TYR A 786 -79.16 -47.20 -1.23
C TYR A 786 -77.78 -47.86 -1.31
N GLY A 787 -76.90 -47.30 -2.13
CA GLY A 787 -75.52 -47.77 -2.25
C GLY A 787 -74.53 -46.63 -2.30
N LYS A 788 -73.32 -46.86 -1.78
CA LYS A 788 -72.22 -45.91 -1.86
C LYS A 788 -70.88 -46.64 -1.85
N SER A 789 -69.93 -46.10 -2.61
CA SER A 789 -68.54 -46.52 -2.67
C SER A 789 -67.62 -45.39 -2.22
N ILE A 790 -66.56 -45.71 -1.48
CA ILE A 790 -65.51 -44.79 -1.04
C ILE A 790 -64.18 -45.40 -1.46
N ALA A 791 -63.50 -44.75 -2.40
CA ALA A 791 -62.21 -45.22 -2.88
C ALA A 791 -61.07 -44.95 -1.88
N MET A 792 -60.12 -45.88 -1.80
CA MET A 792 -58.87 -45.76 -1.03
C MET A 792 -57.92 -44.71 -1.64
N SER A 793 -57.91 -44.61 -2.97
CA SER A 793 -57.01 -43.73 -3.72
C SER A 793 -57.78 -42.70 -4.55
N ALA A 794 -57.11 -42.02 -5.48
CA ALA A 794 -57.82 -41.09 -6.38
C ALA A 794 -58.90 -41.79 -7.23
N ILE A 795 -58.74 -43.08 -7.52
CA ILE A 795 -59.62 -43.88 -8.39
C ILE A 795 -59.70 -45.32 -7.85
N GLY A 796 -60.90 -45.87 -7.69
CA GLY A 796 -61.15 -47.21 -7.14
C GLY A 796 -61.33 -48.32 -8.18
N GLY A 797 -61.32 -49.58 -7.75
CA GLY A 797 -61.69 -50.78 -8.52
C GLY A 797 -63.14 -51.25 -8.31
N ASP A 798 -63.77 -50.80 -7.22
CA ASP A 798 -65.14 -51.18 -6.87
C ASP A 798 -66.18 -50.71 -7.91
N TYR A 799 -67.15 -51.59 -8.18
CA TYR A 799 -68.33 -51.35 -8.97
C TYR A 799 -69.57 -51.68 -8.15
N PHE A 800 -70.53 -50.77 -8.09
CA PHE A 800 -71.90 -51.11 -7.72
C PHE A 800 -72.88 -50.42 -8.66
N ASP A 801 -74.03 -51.06 -8.84
CA ASP A 801 -75.12 -50.51 -9.63
C ASP A 801 -76.44 -51.13 -9.21
N TYR A 802 -77.52 -50.46 -9.58
CA TYR A 802 -78.86 -51.00 -9.49
C TYR A 802 -79.72 -50.33 -10.56
N PHE A 803 -80.52 -51.12 -11.26
CA PHE A 803 -81.33 -50.61 -12.37
C PHE A 803 -82.57 -51.48 -12.60
N GLN A 804 -83.62 -50.86 -13.10
CA GLN A 804 -84.85 -51.53 -13.50
C GLN A 804 -84.61 -52.32 -14.79
N ILE A 805 -85.03 -53.59 -14.83
CA ILE A 805 -85.00 -54.41 -16.04
C ILE A 805 -86.34 -54.29 -16.78
N ASN A 806 -87.45 -54.37 -16.06
CA ASN A 806 -88.81 -54.10 -16.53
C ASN A 806 -89.72 -53.75 -15.34
N ASP A 807 -91.03 -53.67 -15.52
CA ASP A 807 -91.98 -53.27 -14.46
C ASP A 807 -91.99 -54.21 -13.24
N LYS A 808 -91.58 -55.48 -13.41
CA LYS A 808 -91.61 -56.51 -12.36
C LYS A 808 -90.23 -56.86 -11.81
N TYR A 809 -89.17 -56.64 -12.57
CA TYR A 809 -87.82 -57.07 -12.22
C TYR A 809 -86.82 -55.92 -12.22
N PHE A 810 -85.96 -55.89 -11.20
CA PHE A 810 -84.80 -55.02 -11.16
C PHE A 810 -83.56 -55.82 -10.76
N ALA A 811 -82.39 -55.32 -11.14
CA ALA A 811 -81.11 -55.87 -10.75
C ALA A 811 -80.40 -55.00 -9.73
N ALA A 812 -79.65 -55.64 -8.84
CA ALA A 812 -78.60 -55.00 -8.06
C ALA A 812 -77.31 -55.79 -8.21
N LEU A 813 -76.19 -55.07 -8.17
CA LEU A 813 -74.89 -55.67 -8.37
C LEU A 813 -73.82 -54.97 -7.52
N ILE A 814 -72.80 -55.74 -7.21
CA ILE A 814 -71.55 -55.26 -6.62
C ILE A 814 -70.40 -56.10 -7.16
N GLY A 815 -69.24 -55.51 -7.33
CA GLY A 815 -68.03 -56.25 -7.62
C GLY A 815 -66.78 -55.43 -7.40
N ASP A 816 -65.68 -56.11 -7.12
CA ASP A 816 -64.38 -55.49 -6.90
C ASP A 816 -63.36 -56.02 -7.91
N VAL A 817 -62.57 -55.11 -8.51
CA VAL A 817 -61.48 -55.46 -9.41
C VAL A 817 -60.18 -55.51 -8.62
N ALA A 818 -59.54 -56.69 -8.61
CA ALA A 818 -58.33 -56.92 -7.82
C ALA A 818 -57.23 -55.87 -8.04
N GLY A 819 -56.97 -55.09 -6.98
CA GLY A 819 -55.99 -54.01 -6.86
C GLY A 819 -56.45 -52.70 -7.49
N HIS A 820 -56.09 -51.57 -6.86
CA HIS A 820 -56.59 -50.21 -7.12
C HIS A 820 -56.03 -49.46 -8.36
N GLY A 821 -56.55 -48.25 -8.61
CA GLY A 821 -56.06 -47.28 -9.60
C GLY A 821 -56.71 -47.35 -11.00
N ILE A 822 -56.15 -46.63 -11.98
CA ILE A 822 -56.74 -46.46 -13.33
C ILE A 822 -57.03 -47.81 -14.01
N GLY A 823 -56.11 -48.78 -13.91
CA GLY A 823 -56.31 -50.11 -14.52
C GLY A 823 -57.48 -50.89 -13.94
N ALA A 824 -57.86 -50.64 -12.68
CA ALA A 824 -59.00 -51.25 -12.02
C ALA A 824 -60.32 -50.59 -12.47
N ALA A 825 -60.36 -49.25 -12.44
CA ALA A 825 -61.50 -48.48 -12.93
C ALA A 825 -61.85 -48.75 -14.39
N LEU A 826 -60.86 -49.01 -15.26
CA LEU A 826 -61.11 -49.39 -16.65
C LEU A 826 -61.84 -50.74 -16.77
N ILE A 827 -61.49 -51.72 -15.93
CA ILE A 827 -62.19 -53.02 -15.90
C ILE A 827 -63.60 -52.85 -15.32
N MET A 828 -63.77 -52.01 -14.29
CA MET A 828 -65.10 -51.64 -13.78
C MET A 828 -65.96 -51.02 -14.89
N ALA A 829 -65.45 -50.01 -15.60
CA ALA A 829 -66.16 -49.37 -16.70
C ALA A 829 -66.51 -50.36 -17.83
N MET A 830 -65.60 -51.29 -18.13
CA MET A 830 -65.84 -52.39 -19.08
C MET A 830 -66.96 -53.32 -18.60
N ALA A 831 -67.01 -53.66 -17.31
CA ALA A 831 -68.09 -54.47 -16.74
C ALA A 831 -69.44 -53.75 -16.83
N LYS A 832 -69.51 -52.46 -16.47
CA LYS A 832 -70.72 -51.65 -16.64
C LYS A 832 -71.19 -51.62 -18.09
N ALA A 833 -70.30 -51.34 -19.04
CA ALA A 833 -70.62 -51.36 -20.46
C ALA A 833 -71.13 -52.73 -20.93
N GLY A 834 -70.49 -53.82 -20.47
CA GLY A 834 -70.92 -55.19 -20.77
C GLY A 834 -72.36 -55.49 -20.34
N ILE A 835 -72.77 -55.00 -19.17
CA ILE A 835 -74.13 -55.18 -18.64
C ILE A 835 -75.14 -54.33 -19.41
N LEU A 836 -74.82 -53.05 -19.66
CA LEU A 836 -75.69 -52.15 -20.41
C LEU A 836 -75.93 -52.64 -21.84
N CYS A 837 -74.94 -53.26 -22.49
CA CYS A 837 -75.08 -53.82 -23.84
C CYS A 837 -75.75 -55.19 -23.89
N SER A 838 -76.15 -55.77 -22.75
CA SER A 838 -76.67 -57.15 -22.65
C SER A 838 -78.09 -57.22 -22.11
N GLU A 839 -78.97 -56.30 -22.55
CA GLU A 839 -80.36 -56.17 -22.07
C GLU A 839 -81.13 -57.51 -22.08
N GLU A 840 -80.94 -58.33 -23.12
CA GLU A 840 -81.59 -59.63 -23.27
C GLU A 840 -81.23 -60.65 -22.16
N TYR A 841 -80.12 -60.45 -21.46
CA TYR A 841 -79.61 -61.34 -20.42
C TYR A 841 -79.78 -60.79 -19.00
N GLN A 842 -80.22 -59.54 -18.82
CA GLN A 842 -80.27 -58.89 -17.51
C GLN A 842 -81.17 -59.62 -16.50
N ASN A 843 -82.21 -60.33 -16.95
CA ASN A 843 -83.06 -61.16 -16.06
C ASN A 843 -82.42 -62.52 -15.68
N SER A 844 -81.21 -62.84 -16.15
CA SER A 844 -80.52 -64.12 -15.90
C SER A 844 -79.12 -63.87 -15.32
N PRO A 845 -78.98 -63.89 -13.99
CA PRO A 845 -77.70 -63.71 -13.31
C PRO A 845 -76.57 -64.61 -13.86
N GLU A 846 -76.86 -65.89 -14.12
CA GLU A 846 -75.89 -66.81 -14.71
C GLU A 846 -75.31 -66.30 -16.05
N LYS A 847 -76.17 -65.81 -16.95
CA LYS A 847 -75.75 -65.35 -18.28
C LYS A 847 -74.93 -64.07 -18.18
N ILE A 848 -75.29 -63.14 -17.30
CA ILE A 848 -74.51 -61.93 -17.05
C ILE A 848 -73.11 -62.27 -16.54
N LEU A 849 -72.99 -63.17 -15.56
CA LEU A 849 -71.69 -63.57 -15.03
C LEU A 849 -70.84 -64.29 -16.09
N ASN A 850 -71.43 -65.17 -16.91
CA ASN A 850 -70.72 -65.82 -18.01
C ASN A 850 -70.23 -64.80 -19.06
N LEU A 851 -71.05 -63.81 -19.41
CA LEU A 851 -70.69 -62.74 -20.33
C LEU A 851 -69.53 -61.91 -19.77
N LEU A 852 -69.64 -61.43 -18.53
CA LEU A 852 -68.59 -60.65 -17.87
C LEU A 852 -67.30 -61.46 -17.69
N HIS A 853 -67.41 -62.76 -17.38
CA HIS A 853 -66.27 -63.65 -17.31
C HIS A 853 -65.50 -63.70 -18.63
N GLN A 854 -66.21 -63.87 -19.76
CA GLN A 854 -65.58 -63.88 -21.09
C GLN A 854 -64.96 -62.52 -21.44
N LEU A 855 -65.67 -61.42 -21.16
CA LEU A 855 -65.17 -60.06 -21.38
C LEU A 855 -63.86 -59.80 -20.63
N ILE A 856 -63.81 -60.13 -19.34
CA ILE A 856 -62.61 -59.96 -18.50
C ILE A 856 -61.51 -60.94 -18.91
N LEU A 857 -61.84 -62.18 -19.27
CA LEU A 857 -60.83 -63.17 -19.71
C LEU A 857 -60.16 -62.74 -21.03
N GLN A 858 -60.93 -62.18 -21.97
CA GLN A 858 -60.43 -61.70 -23.26
C GLN A 858 -59.61 -60.41 -23.15
N SER A 859 -59.85 -59.57 -22.14
CA SER A 859 -59.07 -58.34 -21.93
C SER A 859 -57.68 -58.60 -21.33
N LYS A 860 -57.39 -59.82 -20.86
CA LYS A 860 -56.10 -60.17 -20.26
C LYS A 860 -54.96 -60.20 -21.28
N ASN A 861 -53.85 -59.56 -20.94
CA ASN A 861 -52.60 -59.60 -21.71
C ASN A 861 -51.37 -59.83 -20.80
N LYS A 862 -50.14 -59.73 -21.34
CA LYS A 862 -48.92 -59.95 -20.56
C LYS A 862 -48.72 -58.96 -19.41
N GLN A 863 -49.29 -57.76 -19.51
CA GLN A 863 -49.12 -56.64 -18.55
C GLN A 863 -50.35 -56.44 -17.65
N GLN A 864 -51.55 -56.84 -18.08
CA GLN A 864 -52.82 -56.66 -17.35
C GLN A 864 -53.51 -58.01 -17.15
N ARG A 865 -53.47 -58.51 -15.91
CA ARG A 865 -54.05 -59.81 -15.49
C ARG A 865 -55.13 -59.65 -14.42
N LYS A 866 -55.85 -58.54 -14.44
CA LYS A 866 -56.88 -58.21 -13.44
C LYS A 866 -57.98 -59.28 -13.42
N ILE A 867 -58.47 -59.59 -12.22
CA ILE A 867 -59.64 -60.44 -11.97
C ILE A 867 -60.67 -59.57 -11.26
N MET A 868 -61.94 -59.95 -11.31
CA MET A 868 -63.00 -59.21 -10.66
C MET A 868 -63.88 -60.16 -9.85
N THR A 869 -64.11 -59.84 -8.58
CA THR A 869 -65.19 -60.44 -7.81
C THR A 869 -66.50 -59.78 -8.26
N PHE A 870 -67.57 -60.53 -8.41
CA PHE A 870 -68.82 -59.95 -8.89
C PHE A 870 -70.04 -60.66 -8.32
N GLN A 871 -71.09 -59.90 -8.09
CA GLN A 871 -72.34 -60.38 -7.55
C GLN A 871 -73.46 -59.72 -8.33
N TYR A 872 -74.43 -60.53 -8.75
CA TYR A 872 -75.57 -60.04 -9.50
C TYR A 872 -76.82 -60.71 -8.97
N VAL A 873 -77.81 -59.90 -8.61
CA VAL A 873 -79.09 -60.36 -8.10
C VAL A 873 -80.22 -59.70 -8.89
N VAL A 874 -81.20 -60.51 -9.28
CA VAL A 874 -82.44 -60.06 -9.92
C VAL A 874 -83.58 -60.30 -8.95
N PHE A 875 -84.29 -59.23 -8.60
CA PHE A 875 -85.44 -59.28 -7.70
C PHE A 875 -86.73 -59.14 -8.49
N ASN A 876 -87.70 -59.97 -8.16
CA ASN A 876 -89.12 -59.71 -8.44
C ASN A 876 -89.62 -58.69 -7.42
N SER A 877 -89.88 -57.47 -7.89
CA SER A 877 -90.15 -56.30 -7.06
C SER A 877 -91.50 -56.33 -6.35
N GLU A 878 -92.38 -57.27 -6.69
CA GLU A 878 -93.69 -57.49 -6.06
C GLU A 878 -93.69 -58.67 -5.08
N GLU A 879 -93.06 -59.80 -5.45
CA GLU A 879 -93.13 -61.06 -4.68
C GLU A 879 -92.00 -61.24 -3.67
N GLY A 880 -90.95 -60.40 -3.71
CA GLY A 880 -89.77 -60.56 -2.84
C GLY A 880 -88.90 -61.77 -3.19
N LYS A 881 -89.17 -62.45 -4.31
CA LYS A 881 -88.34 -63.56 -4.84
C LYS A 881 -87.15 -63.02 -5.59
N ALA A 882 -85.99 -63.63 -5.38
CA ALA A 882 -84.74 -63.20 -5.99
C ALA A 882 -83.96 -64.37 -6.61
N LEU A 883 -83.29 -64.12 -7.73
CA LEU A 883 -82.27 -64.99 -8.30
C LEU A 883 -80.91 -64.34 -8.10
N TYR A 884 -80.00 -65.05 -7.44
CA TYR A 884 -78.67 -64.55 -7.11
C TYR A 884 -77.58 -65.41 -7.73
N ALA A 885 -76.59 -64.77 -8.33
CA ALA A 885 -75.36 -65.43 -8.71
C ALA A 885 -74.16 -64.68 -8.14
N ASN A 886 -73.18 -65.47 -7.68
CA ASN A 886 -71.91 -64.99 -7.16
C ASN A 886 -70.79 -65.38 -8.11
N ALA A 887 -69.73 -64.57 -8.16
CA ALA A 887 -68.46 -64.82 -8.82
C ALA A 887 -67.34 -64.39 -7.86
N GLY A 888 -67.26 -65.09 -6.73
CA GLY A 888 -66.23 -64.92 -5.71
C GLY A 888 -66.25 -63.61 -4.93
N GLY A 889 -67.38 -62.90 -4.92
CA GLY A 889 -67.62 -61.78 -4.00
C GLY A 889 -68.01 -62.26 -2.59
N CYS A 890 -67.90 -61.35 -1.62
CA CYS A 890 -68.27 -61.61 -0.23
C CYS A 890 -69.76 -61.99 -0.11
N SER A 891 -70.08 -63.08 0.60
CA SER A 891 -71.48 -63.50 0.78
C SER A 891 -72.30 -62.36 1.37
N PRO A 892 -73.42 -61.95 0.74
CA PRO A 892 -74.26 -60.89 1.27
C PRO A 892 -74.99 -61.37 2.52
N TYR A 893 -75.35 -60.42 3.37
CA TYR A 893 -76.14 -60.69 4.58
C TYR A 893 -77.62 -60.40 4.34
N ILE A 894 -78.50 -61.24 4.87
CA ILE A 894 -79.93 -61.01 4.94
C ILE A 894 -80.29 -60.72 6.39
N TYR A 895 -80.81 -59.53 6.67
CA TYR A 895 -81.43 -59.21 7.95
C TYR A 895 -82.89 -59.67 7.90
N ARG A 896 -83.26 -60.63 8.76
CA ARG A 896 -84.61 -61.14 8.91
C ARG A 896 -85.36 -60.31 9.94
N LYS A 897 -86.34 -59.52 9.50
CA LYS A 897 -87.04 -58.59 10.40
C LYS A 897 -87.85 -59.30 11.48
N LYS A 898 -88.42 -60.44 11.14
CA LYS A 898 -89.27 -61.23 12.04
C LYS A 898 -88.50 -61.81 13.24
N THR A 899 -87.26 -62.24 13.02
CA THR A 899 -86.40 -62.84 14.06
C THR A 899 -85.37 -61.87 14.62
N ASN A 900 -85.14 -60.73 13.95
CA ASN A 900 -84.00 -59.82 14.16
C ASN A 900 -82.64 -60.55 14.04
N GLU A 901 -82.58 -61.62 13.24
CA GLU A 901 -81.35 -62.35 12.97
C GLU A 901 -80.72 -61.87 11.66
N VAL A 902 -79.40 -61.89 11.61
CA VAL A 902 -78.63 -61.63 10.39
C VAL A 902 -78.09 -62.97 9.90
N GLU A 903 -78.53 -63.43 8.74
CA GLU A 903 -78.05 -64.67 8.12
C GLU A 903 -77.13 -64.37 6.92
N GLU A 904 -76.13 -65.21 6.70
CA GLU A 904 -75.22 -65.08 5.56
C GLU A 904 -75.74 -65.92 4.38
N LEU A 905 -75.94 -65.30 3.21
CA LEU A 905 -76.35 -66.00 1.99
C LEU A 905 -75.15 -66.68 1.33
N LYS A 906 -74.70 -67.80 1.91
CA LYS A 906 -73.55 -68.56 1.40
C LYS A 906 -73.83 -69.14 0.02
N PHE A 907 -73.02 -68.73 -0.95
CA PHE A 907 -73.01 -69.27 -2.31
C PHE A 907 -71.63 -69.09 -2.94
N ALA A 908 -70.79 -70.13 -2.85
CA ALA A 908 -69.42 -70.09 -3.33
C ALA A 908 -69.33 -70.27 -4.84
N SER A 909 -68.51 -69.46 -5.49
CA SER A 909 -68.32 -69.48 -6.95
C SER A 909 -66.97 -68.87 -7.33
N PRO A 910 -66.32 -69.31 -8.41
CA PRO A 910 -65.03 -68.77 -8.86
C PRO A 910 -65.09 -67.31 -9.35
N VAL A 911 -64.06 -66.52 -9.06
CA VAL A 911 -63.95 -65.11 -9.52
C VAL A 911 -63.90 -64.96 -11.05
N LEU A 912 -64.37 -63.83 -11.56
CA LEU A 912 -64.39 -63.55 -13.00
C LEU A 912 -62.96 -63.50 -13.57
N GLY A 913 -62.77 -64.15 -14.71
CA GLY A 913 -61.51 -64.17 -15.45
C GLY A 913 -60.37 -64.99 -14.81
N ALA A 914 -60.51 -65.59 -13.62
CA ALA A 914 -59.40 -66.36 -13.02
C ALA A 914 -59.05 -67.64 -13.79
N PHE A 915 -60.05 -68.38 -14.27
CA PHE A 915 -59.87 -69.68 -14.92
C PHE A 915 -60.48 -69.66 -16.32
N LYS A 916 -59.89 -70.39 -17.29
CA LYS A 916 -60.35 -70.40 -18.69
C LYS A 916 -61.68 -71.14 -18.93
N LYS A 917 -62.02 -72.09 -18.05
CA LYS A 917 -63.24 -72.92 -18.15
C LYS A 917 -63.94 -72.84 -16.81
N THR A 918 -65.02 -72.07 -16.76
CA THR A 918 -65.81 -71.81 -15.56
C THR A 918 -67.28 -71.85 -15.93
N VAL A 919 -68.11 -72.40 -15.06
CA VAL A 919 -69.58 -72.36 -15.17
C VAL A 919 -70.11 -71.63 -13.95
N TYR A 920 -70.91 -70.60 -14.19
CA TYR A 920 -71.64 -69.88 -13.14
C TYR A 920 -73.03 -70.48 -12.98
N THR A 921 -73.55 -70.49 -11.76
CA THR A 921 -74.89 -70.98 -11.44
C THR A 921 -75.63 -69.93 -10.62
N GLU A 922 -76.95 -70.07 -10.52
CA GLU A 922 -77.81 -69.16 -9.74
C GLU A 922 -78.50 -69.88 -8.58
N LYS A 923 -78.82 -69.13 -7.53
CA LYS A 923 -79.50 -69.59 -6.32
C LYS A 923 -80.72 -68.69 -6.08
N SER A 924 -81.89 -69.29 -5.90
CA SER A 924 -83.10 -68.56 -5.53
C SER A 924 -83.19 -68.35 -4.02
N PHE A 925 -83.66 -67.18 -3.59
CA PHE A 925 -84.05 -66.92 -2.20
C PHE A 925 -85.27 -65.99 -2.15
N GLU A 926 -85.94 -65.92 -1.02
CA GLU A 926 -87.15 -65.10 -0.83
C GLU A 926 -87.00 -64.21 0.40
N LEU A 927 -87.56 -63.00 0.30
CA LEU A 927 -87.60 -62.00 1.36
C LEU A 927 -89.02 -61.86 1.92
N GLU A 928 -89.13 -61.77 3.23
CA GLU A 928 -90.37 -61.40 3.90
C GLU A 928 -90.44 -59.89 4.13
N GLN A 929 -91.63 -59.40 4.45
CA GLN A 929 -91.87 -57.99 4.73
C GLN A 929 -90.90 -57.43 5.80
N GLY A 930 -90.16 -56.39 5.43
CA GLY A 930 -89.18 -55.72 6.28
C GLY A 930 -87.78 -56.34 6.22
N ASP A 931 -87.58 -57.44 5.51
CA ASP A 931 -86.24 -58.02 5.36
C ASP A 931 -85.34 -57.10 4.53
N ALA A 932 -84.04 -57.13 4.84
CA ALA A 932 -83.04 -56.34 4.13
C ALA A 932 -81.89 -57.22 3.63
N VAL A 933 -81.36 -56.91 2.45
CA VAL A 933 -80.17 -57.54 1.88
C VAL A 933 -79.03 -56.52 1.85
N ILE A 934 -77.89 -56.91 2.39
CA ILE A 934 -76.70 -56.08 2.53
C ILE A 934 -75.57 -56.71 1.71
N PHE A 935 -75.22 -56.04 0.61
CA PHE A 935 -74.05 -56.32 -0.20
C PHE A 935 -72.90 -55.42 0.22
N TYR A 936 -71.69 -55.99 0.29
CA TYR A 936 -70.50 -55.26 0.72
C TYR A 936 -69.24 -55.77 0.01
N SER A 937 -68.23 -54.92 -0.13
CA SER A 937 -66.87 -55.30 -0.51
C SER A 937 -66.06 -55.75 0.72
N ASP A 938 -65.02 -56.54 0.48
CA ASP A 938 -64.07 -57.03 1.50
C ASP A 938 -63.37 -55.89 2.24
N GLY A 939 -63.18 -54.72 1.61
CA GLY A 939 -62.65 -53.52 2.25
C GLY A 939 -63.38 -53.08 3.52
N ILE A 940 -64.64 -53.50 3.74
CA ILE A 940 -65.32 -53.30 5.02
C ILE A 940 -64.81 -54.25 6.10
N ILE A 941 -64.67 -55.54 5.77
CA ILE A 941 -64.33 -56.59 6.74
C ILE A 941 -62.83 -56.61 7.05
N GLU A 942 -62.00 -56.29 6.06
CA GLU A 942 -60.54 -56.19 6.18
C GLU A 942 -60.07 -54.84 6.76
N SER A 943 -61.00 -53.92 7.06
CA SER A 943 -60.66 -52.62 7.65
C SER A 943 -60.06 -52.77 9.05
N ARG A 944 -58.94 -52.08 9.32
CA ARG A 944 -58.18 -52.21 10.55
C ARG A 944 -58.39 -51.07 11.54
N ASN A 945 -58.39 -51.41 12.83
CA ASN A 945 -58.24 -50.44 13.91
C ASN A 945 -56.76 -50.03 14.11
N THR A 946 -56.47 -49.08 15.01
CA THR A 946 -55.09 -48.64 15.28
C THR A 946 -54.19 -49.71 15.90
N ALA A 947 -54.77 -50.78 16.44
CA ALA A 947 -54.04 -51.97 16.91
C ALA A 947 -53.72 -52.96 15.77
N GLY A 948 -54.18 -52.69 14.54
CA GLY A 948 -53.98 -53.53 13.36
C GLY A 948 -54.92 -54.73 13.27
N GLU A 949 -56.01 -54.74 14.05
CA GLU A 949 -57.01 -55.82 14.03
C GLU A 949 -58.11 -55.51 13.00
N ASP A 950 -58.42 -56.48 12.14
CA ASP A 950 -59.50 -56.37 11.13
C ASP A 950 -60.89 -56.36 11.80
N LEU A 951 -61.86 -55.66 11.22
CA LEU A 951 -63.25 -55.62 11.69
C LEU A 951 -63.83 -57.04 11.79
N GLY A 952 -63.64 -57.86 10.75
CA GLY A 952 -64.04 -59.26 10.72
C GLY A 952 -65.55 -59.50 10.59
N TYR A 953 -65.90 -60.70 10.11
CA TYR A 953 -67.28 -61.10 9.81
C TYR A 953 -68.22 -61.03 11.03
N SER A 954 -67.76 -61.53 12.18
CA SER A 954 -68.59 -61.62 13.40
C SER A 954 -69.00 -60.24 13.91
N GLN A 955 -68.08 -59.28 13.89
CA GLN A 955 -68.35 -57.92 14.36
C GLN A 955 -69.19 -57.16 13.33
N PHE A 956 -68.95 -57.36 12.03
CA PHE A 956 -69.75 -56.74 11.00
C PHE A 956 -71.21 -57.22 11.04
N GLN A 957 -71.46 -58.53 11.23
CA GLN A 957 -72.79 -59.08 11.43
C GLN A 957 -73.52 -58.43 12.62
N LYS A 958 -72.81 -58.19 13.73
CA LYS A 958 -73.34 -57.45 14.89
C LYS A 958 -73.64 -55.99 14.56
N ILE A 959 -72.75 -55.33 13.82
CA ILE A 959 -72.97 -53.95 13.35
C ILE A 959 -74.25 -53.89 12.51
N ILE A 960 -74.48 -54.83 11.58
CA ILE A 960 -75.71 -54.89 10.77
C ILE A 960 -76.94 -55.00 11.68
N ALA A 961 -76.94 -55.97 12.60
CA ALA A 961 -78.07 -56.20 13.50
C ALA A 961 -78.41 -54.95 14.34
N ASP A 962 -77.40 -54.30 14.90
CA ASP A 962 -77.56 -53.13 15.76
C ASP A 962 -77.88 -51.83 14.97
N SER A 963 -77.89 -51.86 13.64
CA SER A 963 -77.98 -50.66 12.79
C SER A 963 -79.22 -50.62 11.89
N TYR A 964 -80.05 -51.67 11.93
CA TYR A 964 -81.21 -51.82 11.06
C TYR A 964 -82.13 -50.59 11.10
N ASP A 965 -82.49 -50.09 9.93
CA ASP A 965 -83.52 -49.09 9.70
C ASP A 965 -84.33 -49.49 8.45
N ILE A 966 -85.62 -49.13 8.42
CA ILE A 966 -86.47 -49.38 7.24
C ILE A 966 -86.05 -48.52 6.05
N ASN A 967 -85.41 -47.36 6.31
CA ASN A 967 -84.82 -46.51 5.29
C ASN A 967 -83.39 -46.98 5.01
N PRO A 968 -83.08 -47.49 3.80
CA PRO A 968 -81.75 -48.03 3.49
C PRO A 968 -80.62 -46.99 3.60
N ALA A 969 -80.90 -45.68 3.41
CA ALA A 969 -79.90 -44.63 3.57
C ALA A 969 -79.56 -44.38 5.05
N LEU A 970 -80.57 -44.42 5.94
CA LEU A 970 -80.32 -44.35 7.39
C LEU A 970 -79.61 -45.61 7.88
N PHE A 971 -80.01 -46.77 7.38
CA PHE A 971 -79.34 -48.03 7.69
C PHE A 971 -77.86 -47.99 7.26
N TYR A 972 -77.58 -47.51 6.05
CA TYR A 972 -76.20 -47.29 5.58
C TYR A 972 -75.43 -46.37 6.51
N ASN A 973 -75.99 -45.21 6.87
CA ASN A 973 -75.31 -44.23 7.72
C ASN A 973 -75.03 -44.79 9.11
N ASN A 974 -75.93 -45.58 9.67
CA ASN A 974 -75.74 -46.26 10.96
C ASN A 974 -74.57 -47.25 10.90
N ILE A 975 -74.49 -48.07 9.84
CA ILE A 975 -73.36 -48.98 9.61
C ILE A 975 -72.06 -48.20 9.42
N TYR A 976 -72.07 -47.18 8.55
CA TYR A 976 -70.89 -46.38 8.22
C TYR A 976 -70.33 -45.61 9.41
N ASN A 977 -71.18 -45.07 10.28
CA ASN A 977 -70.74 -44.40 11.50
C ASN A 977 -70.05 -45.37 12.47
N LYS A 978 -70.57 -46.61 12.62
CA LYS A 978 -69.93 -47.64 13.44
C LYS A 978 -68.62 -48.14 12.83
N TYR A 979 -68.54 -48.24 11.50
CA TYR A 979 -67.31 -48.49 10.77
C TYR A 979 -66.25 -47.41 11.06
N LYS A 980 -66.59 -46.12 10.94
CA LYS A 980 -65.65 -45.01 11.25
C LYS A 980 -65.16 -45.01 12.70
N LEU A 981 -66.02 -45.41 13.63
CA LEU A 981 -65.64 -45.55 15.04
C LEU A 981 -64.62 -46.68 15.23
N HIS A 982 -64.75 -47.79 14.48
CA HIS A 982 -63.80 -48.89 14.51
C HIS A 982 -62.43 -48.51 13.92
N THR A 983 -62.42 -47.74 12.83
CA THR A 983 -61.18 -47.29 12.16
C THR A 983 -60.57 -46.02 12.75
N GLU A 984 -61.12 -45.48 13.84
CA GLU A 984 -60.69 -44.22 14.50
C GLU A 984 -60.62 -42.99 13.56
N ASN A 985 -61.44 -42.95 12.51
CA ASN A 985 -61.40 -41.97 11.42
C ASN A 985 -60.10 -41.96 10.59
N ASN A 986 -59.35 -43.07 10.54
CA ASN A 986 -58.29 -43.22 9.55
C ASN A 986 -58.87 -43.35 8.13
N ASP A 987 -58.07 -42.99 7.13
CA ASP A 987 -58.42 -43.20 5.72
C ASP A 987 -58.55 -44.70 5.43
N PRO A 988 -59.49 -45.10 4.55
CA PRO A 988 -59.71 -46.51 4.22
C PRO A 988 -58.45 -47.14 3.61
N GLU A 989 -58.12 -48.38 4.01
CA GLU A 989 -56.97 -49.15 3.49
C GLU A 989 -57.28 -49.88 2.18
N ASP A 990 -58.55 -50.01 1.82
CA ASP A 990 -59.03 -50.52 0.53
C ASP A 990 -60.36 -49.85 0.14
N ASP A 991 -60.84 -50.09 -1.07
CA ASP A 991 -62.11 -49.55 -1.54
C ASP A 991 -63.29 -50.13 -0.73
N MET A 992 -64.17 -49.23 -0.27
CA MET A 992 -65.25 -49.58 0.63
C MET A 992 -66.60 -49.34 -0.06
N THR A 993 -67.30 -50.41 -0.43
CA THR A 993 -68.62 -50.34 -1.07
C THR A 993 -69.67 -51.08 -0.27
N LEU A 994 -70.81 -50.44 -0.05
CA LEU A 994 -71.95 -51.00 0.68
C LEU A 994 -73.24 -50.67 -0.07
N VAL A 995 -74.05 -51.68 -0.36
CA VAL A 995 -75.38 -51.56 -1.00
C VAL A 995 -76.42 -52.26 -0.13
N ILE A 996 -77.45 -51.52 0.26
CA ILE A 996 -78.51 -51.98 1.15
C ILE A 996 -79.84 -51.91 0.41
N LEU A 997 -80.57 -53.02 0.42
CA LEU A 997 -81.90 -53.15 -0.15
C LEU A 997 -82.86 -53.56 0.95
N VAL A 998 -84.02 -52.90 1.04
CA VAL A 998 -85.06 -53.23 2.03
C VAL A 998 -86.35 -53.55 1.30
N PHE A 999 -86.95 -54.71 1.58
CA PHE A 999 -88.23 -55.15 1.02
C PHE A 999 -89.39 -54.75 1.94
N ASN A 1000 -90.31 -53.91 1.44
CA ASN A 1000 -91.44 -53.38 2.19
C ASN A 1000 -92.62 -53.06 1.27
N ASN A 1001 -93.64 -53.94 1.25
CA ASN A 1001 -94.89 -53.76 0.49
C ASN A 1001 -95.71 -52.51 0.83
N ASN A 1002 -95.42 -51.80 1.94
CA ASN A 1002 -96.12 -50.57 2.30
C ASN A 1002 -95.51 -49.30 1.66
N LEU A 1003 -94.44 -49.44 0.85
CA LEU A 1003 -93.84 -48.31 0.14
C LEU A 1003 -94.77 -47.76 -0.95
N VAL A 1004 -95.52 -48.63 -1.63
CA VAL A 1004 -96.47 -48.28 -2.70
C VAL A 1004 -97.61 -47.35 -2.22
N ALA A 1005 -97.97 -47.40 -0.94
CA ALA A 1005 -99.04 -46.56 -0.40
C ALA A 1005 -98.64 -45.08 -0.18
N ASN A 1006 -97.35 -44.78 -0.06
CA ASN A 1006 -96.86 -43.42 0.27
C ASN A 1006 -96.34 -42.63 -0.94
N GLU A 1007 -96.11 -43.27 -2.10
CA GLU A 1007 -95.68 -42.56 -3.32
C GLU A 1007 -96.84 -42.01 -4.15
N ALA A 1008 -98.01 -42.65 -4.12
CA ALA A 1008 -99.25 -42.07 -4.66
C ALA A 1008 -99.65 -40.74 -3.98
N GLU A 1009 -99.15 -40.48 -2.75
CA GLU A 1009 -99.27 -39.19 -2.06
C GLU A 1009 -98.08 -38.24 -2.30
N LYS A 1010 -96.88 -38.74 -2.61
CA LYS A 1010 -95.70 -37.89 -2.87
C LYS A 1010 -95.64 -37.35 -4.31
N GLU A 1011 -96.10 -38.09 -5.32
CA GLU A 1011 -96.19 -37.55 -6.69
C GLU A 1011 -97.18 -36.38 -6.81
N LYS A 1012 -98.14 -36.24 -5.88
CA LYS A 1012 -99.06 -35.10 -5.83
C LYS A 1012 -98.44 -33.82 -5.23
N ASN A 1013 -97.35 -33.92 -4.49
CA ASN A 1013 -96.75 -32.78 -3.78
C ASN A 1013 -95.29 -32.57 -4.21
N GLY A 1014 -95.11 -32.21 -5.47
CA GLY A 1014 -93.81 -31.82 -6.02
C GLY A 1014 -93.24 -30.58 -5.33
N LYS A 1015 -92.29 -30.76 -4.40
CA LYS A 1015 -91.29 -29.76 -4.02
C LYS A 1015 -89.96 -30.46 -3.71
N GLN A 1016 -89.05 -30.41 -4.69
CA GLN A 1016 -87.61 -30.49 -4.47
C GLN A 1016 -87.18 -29.23 -3.69
N ILE A 1017 -86.56 -29.43 -2.53
CA ILE A 1017 -85.73 -28.42 -1.86
C ILE A 1017 -84.30 -28.98 -1.91
N ILE A 1018 -83.40 -28.17 -2.48
CA ILE A 1018 -81.95 -28.37 -2.63
C ILE A 1018 -81.28 -28.56 -1.27
#